data_AF-A0A1G0B488-F1
#
_entry.id   AF-A0A1G0B488-F1
#
_cell.length_a   1.000
_cell.length_b   1.000
_cell.length_c   1.000
_cell.angle_alpha   90.00
_cell.angle_beta   90.00
_cell.angle_gamma   90.00
#
_symmetry.space_group_name_H-M   'P 1'
#
loop_
_entity.id
_entity.type
_entity.pdbx_description
1 polymer ?
#
loop_
_entity_poly.entity_id
_entity_poly.type
_entity_poly.pdbx_seq_one_letter_code
_entity_poly.pdbx_strand_id
1 'polypeptide(L)'
;MKYLKFNFSILVTFLITYLVQAQSGETYFTLNPTLTPNAEYIIFSYEGDLWKVPTMGGNSFRLTAMEGNETGPSVSPDGKWLAFSSNQFGNDDVYMMPLSGGEIIQLTFHESDDNVSSWSWDNSKIYFTSNRFNSITTYSVNINRSTPERLFEHFFNTVHNVVEHPLTDEIYFNESWESGRFAHRKRYKGAYNPDIKSYNIKSKEFKQYTTYIGKDFGATIDKKGNVYFKSDESNGEFNLYTFINGTKKQLTNFTTSIMWPKVSANGEKIVFRKDYQIHVYDVASGKTTIPNIDIFKNNTLSKEQSYNIKGKITYFDISPDEKKIAIVSRGKLFVSDIKGKFTQEIETNSNEAVQEVKWLKNNKTLVYSQSDNGYYNWFSTNADGTSKENQLTNTASNNRQLTLNSDRSQGIYISGINEIRILDMSTFKSIVAITDEYWGFYNANAYFSPDDKYIIYNAYRDFETDIFTYNIATKQIINLTNTKVSESSPIWSPDGKYVYFSSDRLNPSYPFGTKNSKIYQLALEKFEEPFKIEKYKSLFEEEKINDKDKESKDDDDKNEKEKEIIKPTVKINTINLMERLKTISPVYGEQGNPSVLEKDKKSYIIYTSNHGEGKSQLWKTTIEPFEKDKTERISDKTVQDYQLVSSKKNNYILIDGNINTLDIAANKLEEIAIDYTFKKSLIKEFNQMYYEAWGGMEENFYDENFHGQDWKKLRDQYAKYLPFVTSRENLKLIFNDMLGELNTSHFGFTSNGKEEEVYYGTKTLGTGILFKNKEPYVIERIIKQGPTDITGKNIKMGDKLVAVNGIKIDENKNREKYFSAPVFENEISLTFERNGTQFSVYVHPVSSTVLRDLLYDEWQDENQNYVDSKSNNQIAYVHMKNMTEGELNKFKEDLVSDEANKNGLILDLRYNTGGNVHDEVLRFLSQKTYLNWKYREGKLTGQSNFNYGNKPIVLLINEQSLSDAEMTAAGFKELKLGTVVGTETYRWIIFTSGKSLVDGSFYRLPSWGCYTLDGKNLESKGVSPDIYSPENFKDRLNGNQLQLEKAIEVIMKELNK
;
A
#
# COMPACT_ATOMS: atom_id res chain seq x y z
N MET A 1 54.66 22.23 -68.03
CA MET A 1 54.44 23.44 -68.85
C MET A 1 53.03 23.94 -68.56
N LYS A 2 52.70 25.12 -68.06
CA LYS A 2 53.35 26.37 -67.58
C LYS A 2 52.31 26.94 -66.58
N TYR A 3 52.60 27.14 -65.28
CA TYR A 3 53.14 28.37 -64.65
C TYR A 3 52.37 29.66 -65.06
N LEU A 4 51.96 30.62 -64.21
CA LEU A 4 52.05 30.89 -62.77
C LEU A 4 51.43 32.31 -62.53
N LYS A 5 50.90 32.61 -61.33
CA LYS A 5 50.96 33.89 -60.54
C LYS A 5 49.74 34.01 -59.61
N PHE A 6 49.81 34.44 -58.35
CA PHE A 6 50.86 34.66 -57.36
C PHE A 6 50.14 34.90 -56.00
N ASN A 7 50.72 34.44 -54.90
CA ASN A 7 50.25 34.59 -53.51
C ASN A 7 50.21 36.07 -53.05
N PHE A 8 49.29 36.43 -52.12
CA PHE A 8 49.59 37.08 -50.82
C PHE A 8 48.32 37.38 -49.98
N SER A 9 48.17 36.69 -48.83
CA SER A 9 47.51 37.06 -47.55
C SER A 9 47.25 35.74 -46.80
N ILE A 10 48.06 35.26 -45.86
CA ILE A 10 48.48 35.78 -44.55
C ILE A 10 47.30 36.13 -43.63
N LEU A 11 47.19 35.32 -42.56
CA LEU A 11 46.45 35.47 -41.31
C LEU A 11 44.91 35.37 -41.37
N VAL A 12 44.37 34.63 -40.39
CA VAL A 12 42.94 34.49 -40.02
C VAL A 12 42.15 33.40 -40.78
N THR A 13 42.56 32.12 -40.73
CA THR A 13 41.58 31.00 -40.80
C THR A 13 42.12 29.67 -40.26
N PHE A 14 42.83 29.68 -39.13
CA PHE A 14 43.10 28.45 -38.37
C PHE A 14 42.87 28.72 -36.89
N LEU A 15 41.60 28.92 -36.54
CA LEU A 15 41.12 28.87 -35.16
C LEU A 15 40.04 27.80 -35.12
N ILE A 16 40.52 26.58 -34.90
CA ILE A 16 39.96 25.58 -33.99
C ILE A 16 38.53 25.91 -33.55
N THR A 17 37.54 25.50 -34.34
CA THR A 17 36.17 25.27 -33.86
C THR A 17 36.12 23.86 -33.30
N TYR A 18 36.67 23.66 -32.09
CA TYR A 18 36.06 22.68 -31.19
C TYR A 18 34.72 23.30 -30.79
N LEU A 19 33.67 22.93 -31.51
CA LEU A 19 32.32 23.00 -30.96
C LEU A 19 32.32 22.06 -29.75
N VAL A 20 32.58 22.64 -28.58
CA VAL A 20 32.11 22.06 -27.32
C VAL A 20 30.61 22.02 -27.47
N GLN A 21 30.08 20.85 -27.80
CA GLN A 21 28.68 20.53 -27.62
C GLN A 21 28.47 20.49 -26.10
N ALA A 22 28.31 21.67 -25.49
CA ALA A 22 27.74 21.75 -24.15
C ALA A 22 26.35 21.12 -24.26
N GLN A 23 26.12 20.05 -23.51
CA GLN A 23 24.79 19.48 -23.33
C GLN A 23 23.92 20.49 -22.59
N SER A 24 23.39 21.51 -23.27
CA SER A 24 22.29 22.33 -22.75
C SER A 24 20.98 21.57 -22.99
N GLY A 25 20.84 20.42 -22.31
CA GLY A 25 19.56 19.71 -22.23
C GLY A 25 18.71 20.34 -21.12
N GLU A 26 17.39 20.37 -21.31
CA GLU A 26 16.46 20.84 -20.30
C GLU A 26 16.63 20.07 -18.97
N THR A 27 16.62 20.79 -17.84
CA THR A 27 16.74 20.20 -16.49
C THR A 27 15.35 20.02 -15.89
N TYR A 28 14.96 18.76 -15.65
CA TYR A 28 13.72 18.35 -14.99
C TYR A 28 13.99 17.85 -13.56
N PHE A 29 12.92 17.60 -12.80
CA PHE A 29 12.96 17.21 -11.38
C PHE A 29 13.70 18.23 -10.50
N THR A 30 13.51 19.52 -10.79
CA THR A 30 13.93 20.62 -9.92
C THR A 30 12.81 20.90 -8.91
N LEU A 31 12.97 20.37 -7.70
CA LEU A 31 11.89 20.25 -6.71
C LEU A 31 12.01 21.31 -5.60
N ASN A 32 10.89 21.59 -4.93
CA ASN A 32 10.81 22.43 -3.72
C ASN A 32 11.56 23.79 -3.83
N PRO A 33 11.34 24.60 -4.86
CA PRO A 33 12.13 25.83 -5.03
C PRO A 33 11.75 26.92 -4.00
N THR A 34 12.73 27.75 -3.64
CA THR A 34 12.58 28.96 -2.84
C THR A 34 13.45 30.09 -3.40
N LEU A 35 13.21 31.33 -2.97
CA LEU A 35 13.94 32.53 -3.42
C LEU A 35 14.74 33.15 -2.28
N THR A 36 15.86 33.78 -2.61
CA THR A 36 16.50 34.73 -1.68
C THR A 36 15.61 35.96 -1.46
N PRO A 37 15.77 36.68 -0.33
CA PRO A 37 14.90 37.83 0.01
C PRO A 37 14.80 38.91 -1.07
N ASN A 38 15.88 39.09 -1.83
CA ASN A 38 16.02 40.05 -2.93
C ASN A 38 15.72 39.47 -4.32
N ALA A 39 15.27 38.21 -4.41
CA ALA A 39 14.95 37.53 -5.67
C ALA A 39 16.11 37.41 -6.68
N GLU A 40 17.36 37.41 -6.19
CA GLU A 40 18.56 37.25 -7.02
C GLU A 40 18.87 35.78 -7.34
N TYR A 41 18.61 34.88 -6.38
CA TYR A 41 18.89 33.46 -6.52
C TYR A 41 17.67 32.60 -6.19
N ILE A 42 17.61 31.44 -6.84
CA ILE A 42 16.69 30.34 -6.57
C ILE A 42 17.49 29.24 -5.88
N ILE A 43 16.92 28.65 -4.83
CA ILE A 43 17.43 27.44 -4.18
C ILE A 43 16.40 26.33 -4.36
N PHE A 44 16.84 25.12 -4.70
CA PHE A 44 15.94 24.01 -5.01
C PHE A 44 16.59 22.65 -4.70
N SER A 45 15.77 21.62 -4.57
CA SER A 45 16.20 20.24 -4.40
C SER A 45 16.39 19.56 -5.76
N TYR A 46 17.49 18.83 -5.93
CA TYR A 46 17.80 18.05 -7.13
C TYR A 46 18.75 16.90 -6.77
N GLU A 47 18.40 15.67 -7.16
CA GLU A 47 19.18 14.44 -6.90
C GLU A 47 19.54 14.21 -5.41
N GLY A 48 18.64 14.60 -4.51
CA GLY A 48 18.85 14.46 -3.06
C GLY A 48 19.57 15.65 -2.43
N ASP A 49 20.04 16.62 -3.22
CA ASP A 49 20.79 17.77 -2.70
C ASP A 49 20.12 19.12 -2.91
N LEU A 50 20.59 20.15 -2.20
CA LEU A 50 20.21 21.53 -2.44
C LEU A 50 21.17 22.22 -3.41
N TRP A 51 20.61 22.94 -4.38
CA TRP A 51 21.32 23.68 -5.42
C TRP A 51 20.88 25.13 -5.46
N LYS A 52 21.79 26.03 -5.86
CA LYS A 52 21.57 27.47 -6.01
C LYS A 52 21.86 27.92 -7.44
N VAL A 53 20.97 28.72 -8.02
CA VAL A 53 21.13 29.27 -9.38
C VAL A 53 20.66 30.73 -9.42
N PRO A 54 21.24 31.63 -10.24
CA PRO A 54 20.66 32.95 -10.45
C PRO A 54 19.22 32.86 -10.94
N THR A 55 18.35 33.79 -10.53
CA THR A 55 16.92 33.76 -10.92
C THR A 55 16.70 33.94 -12.43
N MET A 56 17.69 34.48 -13.14
CA MET A 56 17.67 34.58 -14.61
C MET A 56 18.13 33.29 -15.33
N GLY A 57 18.62 32.30 -14.58
CA GLY A 57 19.26 31.09 -15.12
C GLY A 57 20.79 31.19 -15.21
N GLY A 58 21.40 30.14 -15.74
CA GLY A 58 22.84 29.93 -15.89
C GLY A 58 23.34 28.77 -15.03
N ASN A 59 24.62 28.84 -14.65
CA ASN A 59 25.28 27.81 -13.86
C ASN A 59 24.70 27.70 -12.43
N SER A 60 24.41 26.46 -12.04
CA SER A 60 24.01 26.12 -10.68
C SER A 60 25.20 25.68 -9.81
N PHE A 61 25.08 25.89 -8.49
CA PHE A 61 26.06 25.51 -7.48
C PHE A 61 25.41 24.61 -6.44
N ARG A 62 26.00 23.44 -6.18
CA ARG A 62 25.57 22.53 -5.12
C ARG A 62 25.91 23.15 -3.75
N LEU A 63 24.94 23.19 -2.84
CA LEU A 63 25.05 23.74 -1.49
C LEU A 63 25.30 22.66 -0.44
N THR A 64 24.69 21.48 -0.60
CA THR A 64 24.73 20.36 0.34
C THR A 64 25.14 19.06 -0.36
N ALA A 65 25.61 18.09 0.43
CA ALA A 65 26.02 16.76 -0.03
C ALA A 65 26.00 15.79 1.16
N MET A 66 24.86 15.62 1.82
CA MET A 66 24.75 14.77 3.00
C MET A 66 24.36 13.35 2.59
N GLU A 67 24.50 12.40 3.52
CA GLU A 67 24.06 11.02 3.34
C GLU A 67 22.53 10.94 3.53
N GLY A 68 21.75 11.39 2.55
CA GLY A 68 20.29 11.44 2.60
C GLY A 68 19.69 12.31 1.48
N ASN A 69 18.38 12.54 1.54
CA ASN A 69 17.65 13.46 0.68
C ASN A 69 17.39 14.76 1.43
N GLU A 70 17.84 15.88 0.88
CA GLU A 70 17.58 17.22 1.38
C GLU A 70 16.44 17.90 0.61
N THR A 71 15.39 18.29 1.34
CA THR A 71 14.16 18.83 0.78
C THR A 71 13.68 20.09 1.52
N GLY A 72 12.67 20.75 0.96
CA GLY A 72 12.00 21.90 1.60
C GLY A 72 12.92 23.08 1.98
N PRO A 73 13.83 23.56 1.11
CA PRO A 73 14.69 24.70 1.44
C PRO A 73 13.88 25.96 1.73
N SER A 74 14.30 26.71 2.75
CA SER A 74 13.69 27.97 3.16
C SER A 74 14.75 28.97 3.61
N VAL A 75 14.78 30.16 3.02
CA VAL A 75 15.78 31.20 3.31
C VAL A 75 15.21 32.17 4.36
N SER A 76 16.04 32.55 5.34
CA SER A 76 15.64 33.54 6.34
C SER A 76 15.32 34.90 5.70
N PRO A 77 14.37 35.68 6.23
CA PRO A 77 14.02 37.01 5.71
C PRO A 77 15.20 37.98 5.59
N ASP A 78 16.22 37.85 6.45
CA ASP A 78 17.46 38.63 6.39
C ASP A 78 18.53 38.09 5.44
N GLY A 79 18.30 36.92 4.82
CA GLY A 79 19.16 36.31 3.82
C GLY A 79 20.44 35.68 4.36
N LYS A 80 20.55 35.47 5.67
CA LYS A 80 21.76 34.89 6.29
C LYS A 80 21.73 33.38 6.44
N TRP A 81 20.54 32.79 6.56
CA TRP A 81 20.38 31.37 6.91
C TRP A 81 19.52 30.64 5.89
N LEU A 82 19.85 29.36 5.70
CA LEU A 82 19.07 28.39 4.95
C LEU A 82 18.66 27.28 5.90
N ALA A 83 17.35 27.05 6.05
CA ALA A 83 16.78 25.89 6.71
C ALA A 83 16.28 24.89 5.67
N PHE A 84 16.34 23.60 5.99
CA PHE A 84 15.89 22.52 5.11
C PHE A 84 15.59 21.24 5.92
N SER A 85 14.85 20.32 5.33
CA SER A 85 14.63 18.98 5.88
C SER A 85 15.69 18.03 5.31
N SER A 86 16.20 17.08 6.09
CA SER A 86 17.01 15.98 5.56
C SER A 86 16.70 14.69 6.27
N ASN A 87 16.59 13.60 5.49
CA ASN A 87 16.35 12.26 6.03
C ASN A 87 17.61 11.48 6.41
N GLN A 88 18.73 12.18 6.66
CA GLN A 88 20.05 11.59 6.92
C GLN A 88 20.03 10.47 7.98
N PHE A 89 19.15 10.57 8.97
CA PHE A 89 19.03 9.63 10.10
C PHE A 89 17.75 8.78 10.10
N GLY A 90 17.14 8.55 8.93
CA GLY A 90 15.99 7.65 8.78
C GLY A 90 14.68 8.38 8.48
N ASN A 91 14.51 9.53 9.10
CA ASN A 91 13.35 10.41 9.03
C ASN A 91 13.83 11.82 8.69
N ASP A 92 12.93 12.65 8.15
CA ASP A 92 13.25 14.06 7.97
C ASP A 92 13.47 14.74 9.33
N ASP A 93 14.60 15.39 9.51
CA ASP A 93 14.88 16.35 10.60
C ASP A 93 15.12 17.74 10.03
N VAL A 94 14.94 18.79 10.85
CA VAL A 94 15.25 20.18 10.46
C VAL A 94 16.74 20.46 10.62
N TYR A 95 17.36 20.95 9.55
CA TYR A 95 18.74 21.42 9.49
C TYR A 95 18.81 22.90 9.15
N MET A 96 19.94 23.52 9.50
CA MET A 96 20.24 24.92 9.21
C MET A 96 21.72 25.13 8.86
N MET A 97 22.00 26.02 7.90
CA MET A 97 23.35 26.45 7.54
C MET A 97 23.40 27.93 7.14
N PRO A 98 24.57 28.59 7.19
CA PRO A 98 24.74 29.92 6.60
C PRO A 98 24.51 29.89 5.08
N LEU A 99 23.76 30.85 4.53
CA LEU A 99 23.47 30.92 3.10
C LEU A 99 24.75 31.14 2.25
N SER A 100 25.78 31.74 2.85
CA SER A 100 27.10 31.92 2.24
C SER A 100 27.95 30.64 2.20
N GLY A 101 27.47 29.53 2.78
CA GLY A 101 28.23 28.31 3.04
C GLY A 101 28.85 28.30 4.44
N GLY A 102 29.02 27.10 5.01
CA GLY A 102 29.53 26.90 6.37
C GLY A 102 29.07 25.58 6.98
N GLU A 103 29.13 25.49 8.30
CA GLU A 103 28.68 24.32 9.08
C GLU A 103 27.16 24.09 8.94
N ILE A 104 26.78 22.84 8.67
CA ILE A 104 25.39 22.37 8.71
C ILE A 104 25.08 21.89 10.13
N ILE A 105 23.94 22.32 10.67
CA ILE A 105 23.53 22.05 12.05
C ILE A 105 22.14 21.42 12.06
N GLN A 106 22.01 20.26 12.70
CA GLN A 106 20.71 19.66 13.02
C GLN A 106 20.03 20.38 14.20
N LEU A 107 18.73 20.65 14.10
CA LEU A 107 17.93 21.36 15.09
C LEU A 107 16.91 20.46 15.80
N THR A 108 16.36 19.45 15.12
CA THR A 108 15.36 18.52 15.66
C THR A 108 15.91 17.09 15.76
N PHE A 109 15.36 16.30 16.69
CA PHE A 109 15.82 14.96 17.00
C PHE A 109 14.62 14.07 17.38
N HIS A 110 13.99 13.44 16.39
CA HIS A 110 12.85 12.55 16.65
C HIS A 110 12.70 11.53 15.52
N GLU A 111 12.23 10.30 15.77
CA GLU A 111 12.00 9.30 14.70
C GLU A 111 10.84 9.62 13.72
N SER A 112 10.29 10.83 13.77
CA SER A 112 9.13 11.27 12.99
C SER A 112 9.54 12.37 12.05
N ASP A 113 8.91 12.47 10.88
CA ASP A 113 9.33 13.42 9.86
C ASP A 113 9.05 14.87 10.25
N ASP A 114 10.06 15.72 10.15
CA ASP A 114 10.03 17.14 10.45
C ASP A 114 10.26 17.97 9.17
N ASN A 115 9.16 18.36 8.55
CA ASN A 115 9.15 19.00 7.25
C ASN A 115 9.16 20.54 7.38
N VAL A 116 10.26 21.19 6.99
CA VAL A 116 10.40 22.65 7.02
C VAL A 116 9.29 23.34 6.21
N SER A 117 8.63 24.31 6.83
CA SER A 117 7.51 25.06 6.25
C SER A 117 7.90 26.50 5.90
N SER A 118 8.38 27.28 6.89
CA SER A 118 8.70 28.69 6.75
C SER A 118 9.58 29.23 7.89
N TRP A 119 10.05 30.47 7.74
CA TRP A 119 10.75 31.24 8.77
C TRP A 119 9.82 32.25 9.42
N SER A 120 10.08 32.57 10.69
CA SER A 120 9.51 33.76 11.32
C SER A 120 10.13 35.04 10.74
N TRP A 121 9.35 36.13 10.70
CA TRP A 121 9.81 37.40 10.10
C TRP A 121 10.91 38.11 10.89
N ASP A 122 11.03 37.78 12.17
CA ASP A 122 12.08 38.27 13.06
C ASP A 122 13.40 37.46 12.93
N ASN A 123 13.43 36.41 12.10
CA ASN A 123 14.57 35.50 11.88
C ASN A 123 14.94 34.63 13.11
N SER A 124 14.07 34.51 14.11
CA SER A 124 14.39 33.79 15.35
C SER A 124 13.92 32.33 15.38
N LYS A 125 12.92 31.96 14.57
CA LYS A 125 12.28 30.64 14.56
C LYS A 125 12.11 30.07 13.15
N ILE A 126 12.13 28.75 13.08
CA ILE A 126 11.76 27.95 11.90
C ILE A 126 10.48 27.19 12.24
N TYR A 127 9.47 27.29 11.38
CA TYR A 127 8.25 26.49 11.45
C TYR A 127 8.42 25.21 10.63
N PHE A 128 8.01 24.09 11.19
CA PHE A 128 8.03 22.80 10.52
C PHE A 128 6.81 21.97 10.89
N THR A 129 6.44 21.04 10.01
CA THR A 129 5.31 20.14 10.18
C THR A 129 5.81 18.76 10.60
N SER A 130 5.20 18.16 11.62
CA SER A 130 5.60 16.85 12.17
C SER A 130 4.41 15.97 12.52
N ASN A 131 4.60 14.65 12.43
CA ASN A 131 3.64 13.61 12.82
C ASN A 131 3.97 12.94 14.17
N ARG A 132 4.83 13.59 14.99
CA ARG A 132 5.26 13.08 16.31
C ARG A 132 4.16 13.02 17.37
N PHE A 133 3.16 13.91 17.31
CA PHE A 133 2.09 13.99 18.34
C PHE A 133 0.76 13.45 17.83
N ASN A 134 0.42 13.75 16.57
CA ASN A 134 -0.81 13.34 15.91
C ASN A 134 -0.50 13.03 14.44
N SER A 135 -1.53 13.00 13.59
CA SER A 135 -1.39 12.68 12.17
C SER A 135 -0.53 13.68 11.38
N ILE A 136 -0.56 14.97 11.76
CA ILE A 136 0.19 16.08 11.18
C ILE A 136 -0.06 17.33 12.04
N THR A 137 0.98 18.06 12.48
CA THR A 137 0.83 19.32 13.20
C THR A 137 2.08 20.19 13.11
N THR A 138 1.96 21.48 13.37
CA THR A 138 3.07 22.43 13.27
C THR A 138 3.79 22.61 14.60
N TYR A 139 5.12 22.61 14.50
CA TYR A 139 6.05 23.00 15.55
C TYR A 139 6.87 24.21 15.10
N SER A 140 7.49 24.86 16.07
CA SER A 140 8.54 25.85 15.84
C SER A 140 9.81 25.47 16.60
N VAL A 141 10.97 25.73 16.02
CA VAL A 141 12.27 25.58 16.69
C VAL A 141 13.05 26.89 16.59
N ASN A 142 13.70 27.30 17.68
CA ASN A 142 14.52 28.50 17.69
C ASN A 142 15.89 28.22 17.07
N ILE A 143 16.46 29.21 16.37
CA ILE A 143 17.81 29.10 15.76
C ILE A 143 18.92 28.85 16.79
N ASN A 144 18.68 29.14 18.07
CA ASN A 144 19.59 28.84 19.18
C ASN A 144 19.59 27.37 19.64
N ARG A 145 18.90 26.48 18.91
CA ARG A 145 18.85 25.02 19.13
C ARG A 145 18.08 24.61 20.39
N SER A 146 17.02 25.34 20.73
CA SER A 146 16.08 24.97 21.80
C SER A 146 15.26 23.73 21.46
N THR A 147 14.57 23.16 22.45
CA THR A 147 13.54 22.13 22.22
C THR A 147 12.40 22.70 21.34
N PRO A 148 11.88 21.95 20.36
CA PRO A 148 10.74 22.38 19.55
C PRO A 148 9.48 22.62 20.37
N GLU A 149 8.74 23.67 20.02
CA GLU A 149 7.48 24.08 20.64
C GLU A 149 6.33 23.74 19.70
N ARG A 150 5.30 23.02 20.19
CA ARG A 150 4.09 22.80 19.41
C ARG A 150 3.25 24.08 19.37
N LEU A 151 2.71 24.43 18.19
CA LEU A 151 2.04 25.72 18.03
C LEU A 151 0.59 25.75 18.54
N PHE A 152 -0.18 24.68 18.33
CA PHE A 152 -1.58 24.58 18.74
C PHE A 152 -1.87 23.27 19.46
N GLU A 153 -2.61 23.37 20.57
CA GLU A 153 -2.91 22.26 21.48
C GLU A 153 -4.31 21.73 21.19
N HIS A 154 -4.40 20.59 20.49
CA HIS A 154 -5.55 19.67 20.40
C HIS A 154 -5.13 18.48 19.52
N PHE A 155 -5.55 17.25 19.81
CA PHE A 155 -5.09 16.07 19.05
C PHE A 155 -5.48 16.16 17.56
N PHE A 156 -6.69 16.61 17.24
CA PHE A 156 -7.19 16.74 15.87
C PHE A 156 -7.03 18.13 15.23
N ASN A 157 -6.27 19.04 15.84
CA ASN A 157 -5.84 20.25 15.13
C ASN A 157 -4.63 19.93 14.25
N THR A 158 -4.92 19.70 12.97
CA THR A 158 -3.98 19.25 11.94
C THR A 158 -3.27 20.40 11.22
N VAL A 159 -2.97 21.49 11.94
CA VAL A 159 -2.40 22.73 11.38
C VAL A 159 -1.05 22.47 10.71
N HIS A 160 -0.91 22.85 9.44
CA HIS A 160 0.31 22.72 8.64
C HIS A 160 0.41 23.84 7.58
N ASN A 161 1.52 23.87 6.83
CA ASN A 161 1.85 24.92 5.85
C ASN A 161 1.84 26.33 6.47
N VAL A 162 2.33 26.44 7.71
CA VAL A 162 2.30 27.69 8.48
C VAL A 162 3.18 28.77 7.85
N VAL A 163 2.66 30.00 7.75
CA VAL A 163 3.40 31.22 7.40
C VAL A 163 2.92 32.38 8.26
N GLU A 164 3.84 33.12 8.88
CA GLU A 164 3.53 34.35 9.61
C GLU A 164 3.23 35.51 8.66
N HIS A 165 2.27 36.36 9.05
CA HIS A 165 2.11 37.66 8.42
C HIS A 165 3.09 38.68 9.03
N PRO A 166 3.83 39.47 8.24
CA PRO A 166 4.89 40.35 8.77
C PRO A 166 4.37 41.59 9.51
N LEU A 167 3.12 41.97 9.25
CA LEU A 167 2.52 43.22 9.74
C LEU A 167 1.37 43.00 10.72
N THR A 168 0.88 41.78 10.83
CA THR A 168 -0.22 41.40 11.71
C THR A 168 0.25 40.20 12.52
N ASP A 169 -0.16 40.08 13.78
CA ASP A 169 0.16 38.90 14.61
C ASP A 169 -0.60 37.63 14.14
N GLU A 170 -0.93 37.53 12.86
CA GLU A 170 -1.66 36.42 12.25
C GLU A 170 -0.70 35.36 11.72
N ILE A 171 -1.06 34.10 11.95
CA ILE A 171 -0.41 32.94 11.36
C ILE A 171 -1.39 32.32 10.37
N TYR A 172 -0.98 32.23 9.10
CA TYR A 172 -1.73 31.59 8.03
C TYR A 172 -1.42 30.10 7.98
N PHE A 173 -2.42 29.25 7.70
CA PHE A 173 -2.26 27.80 7.67
C PHE A 173 -3.34 27.07 6.87
N ASN A 174 -3.13 25.76 6.68
CA ASN A 174 -4.12 24.79 6.23
C ASN A 174 -4.37 23.71 7.31
N GLU A 175 -5.47 22.95 7.16
CA GLU A 175 -5.90 21.91 8.11
C GLU A 175 -6.51 20.67 7.44
N SER A 176 -6.26 20.42 6.14
CA SER A 176 -6.78 19.20 5.49
C SER A 176 -5.71 18.27 4.95
N TRP A 177 -6.05 16.98 4.82
CA TRP A 177 -5.16 16.02 4.16
C TRP A 177 -4.96 16.36 2.69
N GLU A 178 -5.92 17.02 2.06
CA GLU A 178 -5.85 17.46 0.66
C GLU A 178 -4.82 18.56 0.39
N SER A 179 -4.33 19.25 1.43
CA SER A 179 -3.19 20.19 1.36
C SER A 179 -1.89 19.65 1.96
N GLY A 180 -1.95 18.54 2.71
CA GLY A 180 -0.78 17.93 3.37
C GLY A 180 -0.32 16.64 2.71
N ARG A 181 -1.18 15.61 2.69
CA ARG A 181 -0.88 14.24 2.24
C ARG A 181 -1.22 14.00 0.77
N PHE A 182 -2.35 14.56 0.33
CA PHE A 182 -2.92 14.36 -1.00
C PHE A 182 -2.93 15.66 -1.81
N ALA A 183 -1.91 16.49 -1.62
CA ALA A 183 -1.71 17.71 -2.40
C ALA A 183 -1.66 17.48 -3.93
N HIS A 184 -1.34 16.25 -4.36
CA HIS A 184 -1.30 15.81 -5.75
C HIS A 184 -2.64 15.24 -6.27
N ARG A 185 -3.58 14.84 -5.40
CA ARG A 185 -4.95 14.48 -5.79
C ARG A 185 -5.64 15.73 -6.32
N LYS A 186 -5.93 15.83 -7.60
CA LYS A 186 -6.53 17.04 -8.18
C LYS A 186 -8.06 16.98 -8.10
N ARG A 187 -8.71 18.15 -8.17
CA ARG A 187 -10.18 18.28 -8.36
C ARG A 187 -11.03 17.65 -7.25
N TYR A 188 -10.46 17.37 -6.08
CA TYR A 188 -11.23 16.95 -4.91
C TYR A 188 -12.24 18.03 -4.53
N LYS A 189 -13.48 17.61 -4.27
CA LYS A 189 -14.57 18.48 -3.81
C LYS A 189 -15.33 17.73 -2.73
N GLY A 190 -15.17 18.12 -1.47
CA GLY A 190 -15.81 17.50 -0.32
C GLY A 190 -15.61 18.38 0.91
N ALA A 191 -16.20 18.00 2.04
CA ALA A 191 -16.19 18.83 3.26
C ALA A 191 -14.80 19.05 3.87
N TYR A 192 -13.79 18.24 3.52
CA TYR A 192 -12.41 18.39 4.00
C TYR A 192 -11.49 19.05 2.96
N ASN A 193 -12.03 19.96 2.16
CA ASN A 193 -11.23 20.74 1.24
C ASN A 193 -10.29 21.70 2.00
N PRO A 194 -9.10 22.02 1.45
CA PRO A 194 -8.24 23.00 2.07
C PRO A 194 -8.70 24.42 1.77
N ASP A 195 -8.59 25.28 2.78
CA ASP A 195 -8.86 26.70 2.71
C ASP A 195 -7.69 27.51 3.28
N ILE A 196 -7.58 28.77 2.87
CA ILE A 196 -6.68 29.75 3.46
C ILE A 196 -7.32 30.29 4.75
N LYS A 197 -6.72 29.93 5.89
CA LYS A 197 -7.16 30.32 7.22
C LYS A 197 -6.05 31.06 7.95
N SER A 198 -6.40 31.87 8.95
CA SER A 198 -5.44 32.42 9.90
C SER A 198 -5.94 32.41 11.34
N TYR A 199 -4.99 32.48 12.26
CA TYR A 199 -5.23 32.71 13.68
C TYR A 199 -4.29 33.78 14.21
N ASN A 200 -4.84 34.79 14.88
CA ASN A 200 -4.06 35.83 15.52
C ASN A 200 -3.64 35.39 16.92
N ILE A 201 -2.33 35.23 17.13
CA ILE A 201 -1.80 34.70 18.39
C ILE A 201 -2.02 35.62 19.61
N LYS A 202 -2.22 36.94 19.41
CA LYS A 202 -2.47 37.89 20.50
C LYS A 202 -3.96 38.12 20.75
N SER A 203 -4.73 38.44 19.71
CA SER A 203 -6.16 38.73 19.84
C SER A 203 -7.03 37.47 19.93
N LYS A 204 -6.47 36.30 19.60
CA LYS A 204 -7.18 35.00 19.50
C LYS A 204 -8.30 34.99 18.44
N GLU A 205 -8.22 35.89 17.46
CA GLU A 205 -9.14 35.95 16.34
C GLU A 205 -8.82 34.85 15.31
N PHE A 206 -9.83 34.10 14.88
CA PHE A 206 -9.73 33.10 13.81
C PHE A 206 -10.44 33.63 12.56
N LYS A 207 -9.81 33.50 11.39
CA LYS A 207 -10.36 33.93 10.10
C LYS A 207 -10.22 32.84 9.05
N GLN A 208 -11.24 32.73 8.21
CA GLN A 208 -11.23 31.92 7.00
C GLN A 208 -11.40 32.87 5.80
N TYR A 209 -10.41 32.91 4.91
CA TYR A 209 -10.35 33.85 3.78
C TYR A 209 -10.90 33.26 2.48
N THR A 210 -11.01 31.93 2.39
CA THR A 210 -11.57 31.22 1.24
C THR A 210 -12.66 30.26 1.70
N THR A 211 -13.66 30.04 0.83
CA THR A 211 -14.78 29.12 1.07
C THR A 211 -15.12 28.33 -0.20
N TYR A 212 -14.17 28.24 -1.13
CA TYR A 212 -14.35 27.56 -2.40
C TYR A 212 -14.40 26.04 -2.17
N ILE A 213 -15.42 25.35 -2.69
CA ILE A 213 -15.51 23.89 -2.62
C ILE A 213 -14.56 23.29 -3.67
N GLY A 214 -13.30 23.21 -3.26
CA GLY A 214 -12.13 22.77 -4.01
C GLY A 214 -10.89 23.20 -3.25
N LYS A 215 -9.73 23.31 -3.89
CA LYS A 215 -8.47 23.36 -3.15
C LYS A 215 -7.79 24.72 -3.17
N ASP A 216 -7.77 25.40 -2.03
CA ASP A 216 -7.01 26.64 -1.81
C ASP A 216 -5.93 26.44 -0.73
N PHE A 217 -4.64 26.38 -1.13
CA PHE A 217 -3.56 26.06 -0.18
C PHE A 217 -2.17 26.52 -0.59
N GLY A 218 -1.19 26.30 0.31
CA GLY A 218 0.21 26.61 0.06
C GLY A 218 0.49 28.10 0.06
N ALA A 219 0.06 28.80 1.12
CA ALA A 219 0.26 30.23 1.26
C ALA A 219 1.75 30.61 1.35
N THR A 220 2.08 31.78 0.83
CA THR A 220 3.38 32.45 0.96
C THR A 220 3.14 33.96 1.02
N ILE A 221 3.91 34.69 1.82
CA ILE A 221 3.63 36.10 2.15
C ILE A 221 4.91 36.91 1.94
N ASP A 222 4.80 38.10 1.34
CA ASP A 222 5.93 39.03 1.20
C ASP A 222 6.04 39.99 2.40
N LYS A 223 7.11 40.78 2.49
CA LYS A 223 7.34 41.74 3.59
C LYS A 223 6.25 42.83 3.71
N LYS A 224 5.48 43.07 2.63
CA LYS A 224 4.38 44.04 2.60
C LYS A 224 3.05 43.43 3.07
N GLY A 225 3.02 42.12 3.34
CA GLY A 225 1.81 41.41 3.76
C GLY A 225 0.95 40.91 2.59
N ASN A 226 1.46 40.91 1.36
CA ASN A 226 0.71 40.34 0.24
C ASN A 226 0.74 38.82 0.33
N VAL A 227 -0.45 38.21 0.39
CA VAL A 227 -0.62 36.75 0.46
C VAL A 227 -0.79 36.18 -0.96
N TYR A 228 0.02 35.17 -1.28
CA TYR A 228 -0.08 34.38 -2.50
C TYR A 228 -0.31 32.92 -2.16
N PHE A 229 -1.05 32.20 -2.99
CA PHE A 229 -1.37 30.80 -2.78
C PHE A 229 -1.74 30.14 -4.11
N LYS A 230 -1.96 28.82 -4.13
CA LYS A 230 -2.46 28.12 -5.31
C LYS A 230 -3.91 27.68 -5.15
N SER A 231 -4.65 27.70 -6.26
CA SER A 231 -6.05 27.28 -6.32
C SER A 231 -6.36 26.55 -7.62
N ASP A 232 -7.23 25.54 -7.57
CA ASP A 232 -7.77 24.86 -8.75
C ASP A 232 -9.12 25.44 -9.24
N GLU A 233 -9.57 26.57 -8.69
CA GLU A 233 -10.89 27.17 -8.94
C GLU A 233 -11.20 27.48 -10.41
N SER A 234 -10.20 27.94 -11.19
CA SER A 234 -10.42 28.41 -12.55
C SER A 234 -10.70 27.32 -13.57
N ASN A 235 -9.96 26.21 -13.49
CA ASN A 235 -9.94 25.19 -14.55
C ASN A 235 -9.61 23.77 -14.03
N GLY A 236 -9.67 23.54 -12.71
CA GLY A 236 -9.33 22.25 -12.11
C GLY A 236 -7.82 21.94 -12.06
N GLU A 237 -6.97 22.90 -12.43
CA GLU A 237 -5.51 22.84 -12.31
C GLU A 237 -5.02 23.94 -11.37
N PHE A 238 -4.04 23.61 -10.51
CA PHE A 238 -3.50 24.59 -9.59
C PHE A 238 -2.83 25.75 -10.33
N ASN A 239 -3.38 26.93 -10.12
CA ASN A 239 -2.87 28.20 -10.63
C ASN A 239 -2.54 29.14 -9.47
N LEU A 240 -1.74 30.16 -9.72
CA LEU A 240 -1.34 31.15 -8.72
C LEU A 240 -2.44 32.17 -8.50
N TYR A 241 -2.72 32.49 -7.23
CA TYR A 241 -3.72 33.46 -6.79
C TYR A 241 -3.14 34.39 -5.71
N THR A 242 -3.80 35.53 -5.53
CA THR A 242 -3.55 36.49 -4.45
C THR A 242 -4.86 37.13 -3.99
N PHE A 243 -4.82 37.99 -2.97
CA PHE A 243 -5.94 38.86 -2.59
C PHE A 243 -5.65 40.31 -2.99
N ILE A 244 -6.60 40.95 -3.67
CA ILE A 244 -6.61 42.40 -3.89
C ILE A 244 -7.81 43.00 -3.17
N ASN A 245 -7.57 43.88 -2.20
CA ASN A 245 -8.62 44.48 -1.35
C ASN A 245 -9.52 43.40 -0.71
N GLY A 246 -8.93 42.30 -0.24
CA GLY A 246 -9.65 41.16 0.35
C GLY A 246 -10.37 40.25 -0.64
N THR A 247 -10.35 40.55 -1.94
CA THR A 247 -10.98 39.73 -2.99
C THR A 247 -9.95 38.83 -3.66
N LYS A 248 -10.27 37.54 -3.80
CA LYS A 248 -9.43 36.55 -4.48
C LYS A 248 -9.24 36.91 -5.95
N LYS A 249 -7.99 36.88 -6.44
CA LYS A 249 -7.62 37.19 -7.82
C LYS A 249 -6.65 36.15 -8.39
N GLN A 250 -6.98 35.63 -9.56
CA GLN A 250 -6.11 34.74 -10.34
C GLN A 250 -4.95 35.52 -10.97
N LEU A 251 -3.74 34.96 -10.89
CA LEU A 251 -2.50 35.53 -11.45
C LEU A 251 -1.96 34.74 -12.65
N THR A 252 -2.24 33.45 -12.74
CA THR A 252 -1.83 32.58 -13.86
C THR A 252 -2.99 31.72 -14.35
N ASN A 253 -2.95 31.28 -15.61
CA ASN A 253 -3.97 30.40 -16.22
C ASN A 253 -3.34 29.28 -17.04
N PHE A 254 -2.55 28.44 -16.37
CA PHE A 254 -1.90 27.27 -16.96
C PHE A 254 -2.87 26.11 -17.11
N THR A 255 -2.59 25.26 -18.11
CA THR A 255 -3.31 24.01 -18.38
C THR A 255 -2.74 22.81 -17.61
N THR A 256 -1.68 23.01 -16.83
CA THR A 256 -1.14 22.03 -15.87
C THR A 256 -0.78 22.73 -14.57
N SER A 257 -0.93 22.00 -13.47
CA SER A 257 -0.80 22.50 -12.10
C SER A 257 0.59 23.00 -11.73
N ILE A 258 0.65 24.15 -11.03
CA ILE A 258 1.82 24.58 -10.26
C ILE A 258 1.89 23.86 -8.91
N MET A 259 3.08 23.78 -8.32
CA MET A 259 3.31 23.23 -6.99
C MET A 259 4.17 24.15 -6.12
N TRP A 260 3.72 24.34 -4.88
CA TRP A 260 4.40 25.01 -3.77
C TRP A 260 5.03 26.36 -4.13
N PRO A 261 4.21 27.42 -4.36
CA PRO A 261 4.73 28.75 -4.63
C PRO A 261 5.46 29.36 -3.43
N LYS A 262 6.55 30.07 -3.69
CA LYS A 262 7.31 30.84 -2.69
C LYS A 262 7.62 32.24 -3.23
N VAL A 263 7.17 33.27 -2.52
CA VAL A 263 7.45 34.68 -2.86
C VAL A 263 8.77 35.14 -2.24
N SER A 264 9.53 35.99 -2.94
CA SER A 264 10.68 36.67 -2.36
C SER A 264 10.24 37.69 -1.29
N ALA A 265 11.07 37.95 -0.29
CA ALA A 265 10.71 38.89 0.78
C ALA A 265 10.39 40.30 0.26
N ASN A 266 11.07 40.75 -0.81
CA ASN A 266 10.79 42.04 -1.45
C ASN A 266 9.49 42.07 -2.28
N GLY A 267 8.83 40.92 -2.50
CA GLY A 267 7.57 40.81 -3.23
C GLY A 267 7.69 40.93 -4.75
N GLU A 268 8.89 40.93 -5.31
CA GLU A 268 9.11 41.13 -6.75
C GLU A 268 8.84 39.87 -7.58
N LYS A 269 9.17 38.69 -7.04
CA LYS A 269 9.09 37.43 -7.77
C LYS A 269 8.51 36.30 -6.94
N ILE A 270 7.88 35.35 -7.61
CA ILE A 270 7.34 34.12 -7.02
C ILE A 270 7.91 32.95 -7.81
N VAL A 271 8.50 31.98 -7.11
CA VAL A 271 9.00 30.74 -7.72
C VAL A 271 8.05 29.58 -7.41
N PHE A 272 7.86 28.67 -8.36
CA PHE A 272 7.09 27.44 -8.18
C PHE A 272 7.58 26.35 -9.13
N ARG A 273 7.25 25.09 -8.82
CA ARG A 273 7.44 23.96 -9.74
C ARG A 273 6.22 23.85 -10.67
N LYS A 274 6.44 23.61 -11.96
CA LYS A 274 5.41 23.16 -12.92
C LYS A 274 6.09 22.23 -13.93
N ASP A 275 5.43 21.12 -14.28
CA ASP A 275 5.96 20.13 -15.23
C ASP A 275 7.39 19.66 -14.89
N TYR A 276 7.67 19.51 -13.59
CA TYR A 276 8.97 19.15 -13.00
C TYR A 276 10.12 20.14 -13.28
N GLN A 277 9.79 21.36 -13.70
CA GLN A 277 10.73 22.45 -13.86
C GLN A 277 10.41 23.62 -12.94
N ILE A 278 11.41 24.44 -12.68
CA ILE A 278 11.24 25.70 -11.97
C ILE A 278 10.68 26.74 -12.92
N HIS A 279 9.69 27.49 -12.43
CA HIS A 279 9.11 28.65 -13.08
C HIS A 279 9.20 29.86 -12.15
N VAL A 280 9.41 31.03 -12.72
CA VAL A 280 9.50 32.31 -11.99
C VAL A 280 8.45 33.26 -12.55
N TYR A 281 7.53 33.70 -11.68
CA TYR A 281 6.53 34.73 -11.96
C TYR A 281 7.03 36.09 -11.46
N ASP A 282 7.05 37.07 -12.36
CA ASP A 282 7.35 38.46 -12.04
C ASP A 282 6.06 39.20 -11.66
N VAL A 283 5.99 39.70 -10.43
CA VAL A 283 4.76 40.25 -9.85
C VAL A 283 4.32 41.55 -10.53
N ALA A 284 5.27 42.39 -10.96
CA ALA A 284 4.98 43.68 -11.56
C ALA A 284 4.43 43.54 -12.99
N SER A 285 5.05 42.68 -13.80
CA SER A 285 4.66 42.47 -15.20
C SER A 285 3.59 41.39 -15.40
N GLY A 286 3.40 40.51 -14.42
CA GLY A 286 2.51 39.35 -14.49
C GLY A 286 3.00 38.24 -15.42
N LYS A 287 4.27 38.26 -15.83
CA LYS A 287 4.86 37.27 -16.76
C LYS A 287 5.54 36.14 -16.01
N THR A 288 5.45 34.93 -16.56
CA THR A 288 6.20 33.75 -16.07
C THR A 288 7.32 33.39 -17.05
N THR A 289 8.50 33.08 -16.54
CA THR A 289 9.67 32.60 -17.29
C THR A 289 10.18 31.28 -16.74
N ILE A 290 10.77 30.45 -17.61
CA ILE A 290 11.51 29.25 -17.23
C ILE A 290 13.00 29.62 -17.28
N PRO A 291 13.71 29.72 -16.14
CA PRO A 291 15.15 29.97 -16.17
C PRO A 291 15.87 28.76 -16.79
N ASN A 292 16.84 29.02 -17.66
CA ASN A 292 17.73 27.94 -18.14
C ASN A 292 18.67 27.55 -17.00
N ILE A 293 18.63 26.30 -16.52
CA ILE A 293 19.45 25.84 -15.39
C ILE A 293 20.48 24.84 -15.90
N ASP A 294 21.74 25.25 -15.87
CA ASP A 294 22.87 24.41 -16.22
C ASP A 294 23.35 23.66 -14.96
N ILE A 295 23.23 22.32 -14.97
CA ILE A 295 23.61 21.44 -13.86
C ILE A 295 24.48 20.29 -14.38
N PHE A 296 25.58 20.02 -13.68
CA PHE A 296 26.48 18.91 -14.01
C PHE A 296 25.96 17.63 -13.35
N LYS A 297 25.52 16.68 -14.17
CA LYS A 297 24.85 15.45 -13.72
C LYS A 297 25.79 14.25 -13.72
N ASN A 298 25.59 13.32 -12.79
CA ASN A 298 26.20 12.00 -12.82
C ASN A 298 25.10 10.93 -12.95
N ASN A 299 24.70 10.61 -14.18
CA ASN A 299 23.66 9.62 -14.40
C ASN A 299 24.20 8.19 -14.16
N THR A 300 23.71 7.54 -13.09
CA THR A 300 24.08 6.18 -12.71
C THR A 300 23.02 5.13 -13.04
N LEU A 301 21.75 5.52 -13.26
CA LEU A 301 20.65 4.57 -13.49
C LEU A 301 20.78 3.77 -14.79
N SER A 302 21.48 4.32 -15.78
CA SER A 302 21.79 3.64 -17.05
C SER A 302 22.91 2.60 -16.93
N LYS A 303 23.69 2.64 -15.84
CA LYS A 303 24.74 1.66 -15.59
C LYS A 303 24.11 0.33 -15.21
N GLU A 304 24.73 -0.75 -15.68
CA GLU A 304 24.37 -2.09 -15.25
C GLU A 304 24.73 -2.29 -13.78
N GLN A 305 23.75 -2.75 -12.99
CA GLN A 305 23.94 -3.21 -11.63
C GLN A 305 23.86 -4.74 -11.60
N SER A 306 24.55 -5.35 -10.64
CA SER A 306 24.55 -6.80 -10.43
C SER A 306 23.46 -7.23 -9.44
N TYR A 307 22.72 -8.25 -9.83
CA TYR A 307 21.66 -8.88 -9.04
C TYR A 307 21.88 -10.38 -9.00
N ASN A 308 21.36 -11.05 -7.97
CA ASN A 308 21.50 -12.50 -7.80
C ASN A 308 20.13 -13.17 -7.68
N ILE A 309 19.98 -14.35 -8.27
CA ILE A 309 18.72 -15.11 -8.27
C ILE A 309 18.46 -15.89 -6.97
N LYS A 310 19.49 -16.12 -6.15
CA LYS A 310 19.43 -16.93 -4.94
C LYS A 310 18.40 -16.39 -3.95
N GLY A 311 17.42 -17.22 -3.58
CA GLY A 311 16.32 -16.83 -2.67
C GLY A 311 15.39 -15.76 -3.24
N LYS A 312 15.41 -15.52 -4.56
CA LYS A 312 14.63 -14.48 -5.25
C LYS A 312 13.87 -15.01 -6.47
N ILE A 313 13.70 -16.34 -6.56
CA ILE A 313 12.95 -16.98 -7.65
C ILE A 313 11.44 -16.75 -7.45
N THR A 314 10.76 -16.28 -8.49
CA THR A 314 9.32 -15.98 -8.45
C THR A 314 8.47 -17.00 -9.20
N TYR A 315 9.06 -17.74 -10.14
CA TYR A 315 8.36 -18.78 -10.91
C TYR A 315 9.37 -19.81 -11.44
N PHE A 316 8.94 -21.06 -11.62
CA PHE A 316 9.74 -22.06 -12.32
C PHE A 316 8.90 -23.12 -13.07
N ASP A 317 9.54 -23.84 -13.98
CA ASP A 317 9.03 -25.09 -14.58
C ASP A 317 10.18 -26.07 -14.86
N ILE A 318 9.86 -27.36 -14.93
CA ILE A 318 10.82 -28.46 -15.14
C ILE A 318 10.66 -29.04 -16.54
N SER A 319 11.78 -29.30 -17.22
CA SER A 319 11.75 -29.90 -18.55
C SER A 319 11.20 -31.33 -18.50
N PRO A 320 10.44 -31.79 -19.52
CA PRO A 320 9.87 -33.14 -19.52
C PRO A 320 10.88 -34.29 -19.37
N ASP A 321 12.13 -34.10 -19.80
CA ASP A 321 13.25 -35.03 -19.60
C ASP A 321 13.88 -34.99 -18.20
N GLU A 322 13.42 -34.09 -17.32
CA GLU A 322 13.93 -33.84 -15.97
C GLU A 322 15.42 -33.50 -15.91
N LYS A 323 15.96 -32.92 -16.99
CA LYS A 323 17.37 -32.52 -17.03
C LYS A 323 17.58 -31.03 -16.77
N LYS A 324 16.52 -30.21 -16.85
CA LYS A 324 16.63 -28.74 -16.86
C LYS A 324 15.50 -28.09 -16.06
N ILE A 325 15.78 -26.90 -15.56
CA ILE A 325 14.86 -26.02 -14.84
C ILE A 325 14.81 -24.68 -15.59
N ALA A 326 13.62 -24.18 -15.90
CA ALA A 326 13.43 -22.80 -16.35
C ALA A 326 12.93 -21.97 -15.17
N ILE A 327 13.48 -20.76 -14.99
CA ILE A 327 13.35 -19.97 -13.76
C ILE A 327 13.11 -18.52 -14.13
N VAL A 328 12.20 -17.87 -13.40
CA VAL A 328 11.98 -16.42 -13.45
C VAL A 328 12.47 -15.80 -12.15
N SER A 329 13.26 -14.73 -12.26
CA SER A 329 13.71 -13.92 -11.13
C SER A 329 13.86 -12.47 -11.57
N ARG A 330 13.26 -11.51 -10.84
CA ARG A 330 13.29 -10.06 -11.12
C ARG A 330 12.97 -9.67 -12.57
N GLY A 331 11.98 -10.35 -13.16
CA GLY A 331 11.58 -10.11 -14.55
C GLY A 331 12.50 -10.70 -15.61
N LYS A 332 13.46 -11.55 -15.24
CA LYS A 332 14.43 -12.19 -16.15
C LYS A 332 14.23 -13.69 -16.20
N LEU A 333 14.56 -14.28 -17.35
CA LEU A 333 14.40 -15.71 -17.63
C LEU A 333 15.76 -16.42 -17.63
N PHE A 334 15.84 -17.54 -16.93
CA PHE A 334 17.05 -18.36 -16.81
C PHE A 334 16.73 -19.82 -17.07
N VAL A 335 17.73 -20.57 -17.53
CA VAL A 335 17.70 -22.04 -17.61
C VAL A 335 18.90 -22.59 -16.87
N SER A 336 18.67 -23.61 -16.05
CA SER A 336 19.71 -24.35 -15.36
C SER A 336 19.61 -25.86 -15.63
N ASP A 337 20.68 -26.61 -15.41
CA ASP A 337 20.57 -28.06 -15.21
C ASP A 337 19.74 -28.37 -13.94
N ILE A 338 19.22 -29.60 -13.85
CA ILE A 338 18.32 -30.02 -12.76
C ILE A 338 18.95 -29.91 -11.36
N LYS A 339 20.28 -29.85 -11.24
CA LYS A 339 20.97 -29.68 -9.96
C LYS A 339 21.26 -28.22 -9.62
N GLY A 340 20.88 -27.25 -10.46
CA GLY A 340 21.11 -25.83 -10.22
C GLY A 340 22.55 -25.34 -10.42
N LYS A 341 23.43 -26.16 -11.02
CA LYS A 341 24.88 -25.91 -11.10
C LYS A 341 25.30 -25.12 -12.33
N PHE A 342 24.61 -25.30 -13.45
CA PHE A 342 24.93 -24.73 -14.75
C PHE A 342 23.77 -23.88 -15.22
N THR A 343 23.76 -22.61 -14.81
CA THR A 343 22.71 -21.65 -15.12
C THR A 343 23.14 -20.66 -16.20
N GLN A 344 22.23 -20.32 -17.09
CA GLN A 344 22.39 -19.33 -18.14
C GLN A 344 21.15 -18.42 -18.22
N GLU A 345 21.36 -17.12 -18.38
CA GLU A 345 20.30 -16.17 -18.74
C GLU A 345 19.85 -16.39 -20.19
N ILE A 346 18.55 -16.45 -20.42
CA ILE A 346 17.95 -16.47 -21.74
C ILE A 346 17.65 -15.04 -22.15
N GLU A 347 18.13 -14.63 -23.32
CA GLU A 347 17.91 -13.28 -23.82
C GLU A 347 16.43 -13.04 -24.12
N THR A 348 15.86 -12.03 -23.46
CA THR A 348 14.51 -11.52 -23.67
C THR A 348 14.56 -9.99 -23.81
N ASN A 349 13.43 -9.33 -24.10
CA ASN A 349 13.43 -7.88 -24.25
C ASN A 349 13.88 -7.18 -22.95
N SER A 350 15.02 -6.48 -23.01
CA SER A 350 15.63 -5.84 -21.84
C SER A 350 14.82 -4.67 -21.24
N ASN A 351 13.81 -4.18 -21.94
CA ASN A 351 12.90 -3.12 -21.46
C ASN A 351 11.61 -3.68 -20.87
N GLU A 352 11.46 -5.00 -20.82
CA GLU A 352 10.24 -5.67 -20.38
C GLU A 352 10.57 -6.71 -19.31
N ALA A 353 9.54 -7.29 -18.69
CA ALA A 353 9.65 -8.23 -17.60
C ALA A 353 8.98 -9.56 -17.94
N VAL A 354 9.64 -10.66 -17.60
CA VAL A 354 9.08 -12.02 -17.64
C VAL A 354 8.39 -12.34 -16.31
N GLN A 355 7.21 -12.97 -16.33
CA GLN A 355 6.49 -13.36 -15.10
C GLN A 355 6.37 -14.87 -14.92
N GLU A 356 6.07 -15.61 -16.00
CA GLU A 356 5.82 -17.05 -15.98
C GLU A 356 6.58 -17.76 -17.11
N VAL A 357 6.88 -19.05 -16.95
CA VAL A 357 7.50 -19.87 -18.00
C VAL A 357 7.02 -21.33 -17.95
N LYS A 358 6.88 -21.95 -19.12
CA LYS A 358 6.57 -23.38 -19.32
C LYS A 358 7.46 -24.02 -20.38
N TRP A 359 7.87 -25.26 -20.15
CA TRP A 359 8.55 -26.10 -21.14
C TRP A 359 7.55 -26.74 -22.11
N LEU A 360 7.92 -26.85 -23.38
CA LEU A 360 7.22 -27.70 -24.34
C LEU A 360 7.74 -29.14 -24.32
N LYS A 361 6.97 -30.06 -24.91
CA LYS A 361 7.24 -31.50 -24.97
C LYS A 361 8.63 -31.85 -25.55
N ASN A 362 9.19 -30.99 -26.39
CA ASN A 362 10.47 -31.22 -27.07
C ASN A 362 11.71 -30.99 -26.20
N ASN A 363 11.56 -30.64 -24.92
CA ASN A 363 12.66 -30.36 -23.97
C ASN A 363 13.59 -29.20 -24.36
N LYS A 364 13.17 -28.40 -25.34
CA LYS A 364 13.97 -27.35 -25.96
C LYS A 364 13.26 -26.00 -25.98
N THR A 365 11.98 -25.96 -26.31
CA THR A 365 11.22 -24.71 -26.46
C THR A 365 10.57 -24.31 -25.13
N LEU A 366 10.65 -23.03 -24.81
CA LEU A 366 9.98 -22.36 -23.72
C LEU A 366 8.84 -21.51 -24.26
N VAL A 367 7.72 -21.49 -23.55
CA VAL A 367 6.66 -20.49 -23.68
C VAL A 367 6.63 -19.71 -22.37
N TYR A 368 6.69 -18.38 -22.44
CA TYR A 368 6.78 -17.52 -21.26
C TYR A 368 5.93 -16.27 -21.42
N SER A 369 5.47 -15.69 -20.30
CA SER A 369 4.82 -14.39 -20.32
C SER A 369 5.86 -13.29 -20.19
N GLN A 370 5.77 -12.28 -21.04
CA GLN A 370 6.58 -11.07 -20.95
C GLN A 370 5.67 -9.84 -21.09
N SER A 371 5.95 -8.78 -20.33
CA SER A 371 5.27 -7.50 -20.52
C SER A 371 5.57 -6.93 -21.91
N ASP A 372 4.59 -6.26 -22.49
CA ASP A 372 4.70 -5.55 -23.75
C ASP A 372 3.78 -4.33 -23.66
N ASN A 373 4.38 -3.14 -23.59
CA ASN A 373 3.64 -1.88 -23.40
C ASN A 373 2.68 -1.87 -22.20
N GLY A 374 3.04 -2.60 -21.14
CA GLY A 374 2.31 -2.64 -19.87
C GLY A 374 1.40 -3.86 -19.65
N TYR A 375 1.22 -4.73 -20.65
CA TYR A 375 0.45 -5.97 -20.50
C TYR A 375 1.29 -7.21 -20.75
N TYR A 376 1.04 -8.27 -20.00
CA TYR A 376 1.69 -9.55 -20.19
C TYR A 376 1.12 -10.30 -21.40
N ASN A 377 2.00 -10.68 -22.32
CA ASN A 377 1.70 -11.46 -23.50
C ASN A 377 2.57 -12.72 -23.56
N TRP A 378 2.15 -13.72 -24.34
CA TRP A 378 2.89 -14.96 -24.49
C TRP A 378 3.95 -14.83 -25.57
N PHE A 379 5.15 -15.31 -25.27
CA PHE A 379 6.31 -15.38 -26.16
C PHE A 379 6.88 -16.80 -26.15
N SER A 380 7.66 -17.15 -27.18
CA SER A 380 8.43 -18.39 -27.19
C SER A 380 9.88 -18.18 -27.62
N THR A 381 10.74 -19.04 -27.11
CA THR A 381 12.16 -19.13 -27.49
C THR A 381 12.71 -20.53 -27.19
N ASN A 382 13.88 -20.87 -27.71
CA ASN A 382 14.62 -22.07 -27.36
C ASN A 382 15.49 -21.82 -26.13
N ALA A 383 15.46 -22.78 -25.21
CA ALA A 383 16.22 -22.78 -23.97
C ALA A 383 17.74 -22.88 -24.15
N ASP A 384 18.22 -23.20 -25.36
CA ASP A 384 19.65 -23.15 -25.69
C ASP A 384 20.14 -21.75 -26.12
N GLY A 385 19.25 -20.76 -26.13
CA GLY A 385 19.56 -19.38 -26.50
C GLY A 385 19.82 -19.17 -28.00
N THR A 386 19.54 -20.17 -28.84
CA THR A 386 19.89 -20.11 -30.28
C THR A 386 18.84 -19.43 -31.16
N SER A 387 17.61 -19.27 -30.67
CA SER A 387 16.52 -18.66 -31.42
C SER A 387 16.22 -17.25 -30.91
N LYS A 388 15.78 -16.38 -31.83
CA LYS A 388 15.13 -15.13 -31.44
C LYS A 388 13.80 -15.41 -30.75
N GLU A 389 13.44 -14.52 -29.85
CA GLU A 389 12.12 -14.46 -29.26
C GLU A 389 11.03 -14.30 -30.35
N ASN A 390 9.92 -15.01 -30.17
CA ASN A 390 8.74 -14.96 -31.03
C ASN A 390 7.50 -14.62 -30.20
N GLN A 391 6.87 -13.48 -30.48
CA GLN A 391 5.63 -13.07 -29.82
C GLN A 391 4.45 -13.88 -30.33
N LEU A 392 3.73 -14.53 -29.41
CA LEU A 392 2.60 -15.42 -29.73
C LEU A 392 1.26 -14.68 -29.59
N THR A 393 1.15 -13.74 -28.66
CA THR A 393 -0.04 -12.91 -28.46
C THR A 393 0.32 -11.43 -28.39
N ASN A 394 -0.65 -10.57 -28.73
CA ASN A 394 -0.52 -9.11 -28.65
C ASN A 394 -1.87 -8.51 -28.25
N THR A 395 -2.25 -8.72 -27.00
CA THR A 395 -3.49 -8.22 -26.41
C THR A 395 -3.22 -7.00 -25.52
N ALA A 396 -4.17 -6.06 -25.51
CA ALA A 396 -4.19 -4.93 -24.57
C ALA A 396 -4.84 -5.35 -23.23
N SER A 397 -4.45 -6.51 -22.72
CA SER A 397 -4.96 -7.15 -21.51
C SER A 397 -3.94 -8.17 -21.02
N ASN A 398 -3.89 -8.44 -19.71
CA ASN A 398 -2.89 -9.33 -19.15
C ASN A 398 -3.24 -10.80 -19.40
N ASN A 399 -2.33 -11.52 -20.05
CA ASN A 399 -2.35 -12.97 -20.18
C ASN A 399 -1.52 -13.61 -19.06
N ARG A 400 -2.11 -14.53 -18.32
CA ARG A 400 -1.51 -15.12 -17.10
C ARG A 400 -1.98 -16.54 -16.85
N GLN A 401 -1.31 -17.24 -15.95
CA GLN A 401 -1.69 -18.56 -15.43
C GLN A 401 -1.77 -19.63 -16.51
N LEU A 402 -0.70 -19.78 -17.31
CA LEU A 402 -0.65 -20.82 -18.32
C LEU A 402 -0.50 -22.20 -17.67
N THR A 403 -1.49 -23.07 -17.84
CA THR A 403 -1.40 -24.50 -17.52
C THR A 403 -1.45 -25.33 -18.78
N LEU A 404 -0.82 -26.51 -18.75
CA LEU A 404 -0.73 -27.40 -19.91
C LEU A 404 -1.49 -28.69 -19.64
N ASN A 405 -2.04 -29.28 -20.69
CA ASN A 405 -2.62 -30.61 -20.63
C ASN A 405 -1.53 -31.68 -20.47
N SER A 406 -1.93 -32.92 -20.19
CA SER A 406 -1.01 -34.01 -19.81
C SER A 406 0.13 -34.30 -20.81
N ASP A 407 -0.12 -34.15 -22.12
CA ASP A 407 0.88 -34.35 -23.17
C ASP A 407 1.56 -33.06 -23.67
N ARG A 408 1.23 -31.91 -23.06
CA ARG A 408 1.72 -30.57 -23.43
C ARG A 408 1.43 -30.17 -24.89
N SER A 409 0.38 -30.70 -25.50
CA SER A 409 -0.07 -30.28 -26.85
C SER A 409 -0.98 -29.06 -26.82
N GLN A 410 -1.64 -28.79 -25.68
CA GLN A 410 -2.52 -27.65 -25.47
C GLN A 410 -2.20 -26.97 -24.15
N GLY A 411 -2.43 -25.66 -24.10
CA GLY A 411 -2.43 -24.89 -22.87
C GLY A 411 -3.71 -24.10 -22.70
N ILE A 412 -4.00 -23.73 -21.46
CA ILE A 412 -5.08 -22.80 -21.10
C ILE A 412 -4.52 -21.69 -20.24
N TYR A 413 -5.06 -20.49 -20.42
CA TYR A 413 -4.64 -19.31 -19.67
C TYR A 413 -5.78 -18.32 -19.55
N ILE A 414 -5.67 -17.41 -18.59
CA ILE A 414 -6.63 -16.31 -18.39
C ILE A 414 -6.13 -15.09 -19.16
N SER A 415 -7.01 -14.45 -19.92
CA SER A 415 -6.78 -13.20 -20.64
C SER A 415 -7.75 -12.14 -20.16
N GLY A 416 -7.23 -10.99 -19.74
CA GLY A 416 -8.08 -9.91 -19.24
C GLY A 416 -8.80 -10.25 -17.95
N ILE A 417 -9.96 -9.64 -17.78
CA ILE A 417 -10.84 -9.83 -16.62
C ILE A 417 -11.93 -10.87 -16.85
N ASN A 418 -12.03 -11.44 -18.07
CA ASN A 418 -13.21 -12.18 -18.48
C ASN A 418 -13.01 -13.34 -19.49
N GLU A 419 -11.79 -13.69 -19.91
CA GLU A 419 -11.59 -14.81 -20.85
C GLU A 419 -10.67 -15.90 -20.32
N ILE A 420 -11.07 -17.16 -20.51
CA ILE A 420 -10.15 -18.31 -20.53
C ILE A 420 -9.96 -18.72 -21.98
N ARG A 421 -8.70 -18.86 -22.40
CA ARG A 421 -8.31 -19.14 -23.78
C ARG A 421 -7.54 -20.45 -23.87
N ILE A 422 -7.77 -21.20 -24.94
CA ILE A 422 -6.98 -22.39 -25.29
C ILE A 422 -5.89 -21.97 -26.29
N LEU A 423 -4.65 -22.39 -26.04
CA LEU A 423 -3.48 -22.18 -26.89
C LEU A 423 -2.99 -23.54 -27.42
N ASP A 424 -2.98 -23.71 -28.73
CA ASP A 424 -2.38 -24.87 -29.38
C ASP A 424 -0.85 -24.75 -29.35
N MET A 425 -0.14 -25.72 -28.77
CA MET A 425 1.32 -25.61 -28.56
C MET A 425 2.16 -25.91 -29.80
N SER A 426 1.54 -26.39 -30.87
CA SER A 426 2.22 -26.68 -32.14
C SER A 426 2.13 -25.53 -33.13
N THR A 427 0.98 -24.85 -33.17
CA THR A 427 0.68 -23.74 -34.07
C THR A 427 0.71 -22.37 -33.39
N PHE A 428 0.69 -22.35 -32.05
CA PHE A 428 0.51 -21.17 -31.21
C PHE A 428 -0.78 -20.39 -31.48
N LYS A 429 -1.77 -21.03 -32.10
CA LYS A 429 -3.09 -20.43 -32.30
C LYS A 429 -3.83 -20.38 -30.96
N SER A 430 -4.23 -19.18 -30.55
CA SER A 430 -5.06 -18.97 -29.36
C SER A 430 -6.52 -18.70 -29.73
N ILE A 431 -7.45 -19.38 -29.05
CA ILE A 431 -8.89 -19.21 -29.20
C ILE A 431 -9.57 -18.98 -27.84
N VAL A 432 -10.63 -18.17 -27.82
CA VAL A 432 -11.49 -18.03 -26.63
C VAL A 432 -12.25 -19.35 -26.42
N ALA A 433 -12.16 -19.89 -25.20
CA ALA A 433 -12.92 -21.07 -24.82
C ALA A 433 -14.10 -20.69 -23.92
N ILE A 434 -13.88 -19.79 -22.96
CA ILE A 434 -14.87 -19.43 -21.94
C ILE A 434 -14.83 -17.92 -21.73
N THR A 435 -15.99 -17.27 -21.73
CA THR A 435 -16.15 -15.88 -21.30
C THR A 435 -17.01 -15.88 -20.03
N ASP A 436 -16.44 -15.38 -18.93
CA ASP A 436 -17.09 -15.34 -17.61
C ASP A 436 -16.47 -14.20 -16.76
N GLU A 437 -16.80 -14.08 -15.48
CA GLU A 437 -16.26 -13.06 -14.58
C GLU A 437 -15.06 -13.62 -13.77
N TYR A 438 -13.85 -13.16 -14.06
CA TYR A 438 -12.62 -13.61 -13.39
C TYR A 438 -11.94 -12.53 -12.54
N TRP A 439 -12.17 -11.25 -12.82
CA TRP A 439 -11.37 -10.11 -12.33
C TRP A 439 -9.88 -10.22 -12.76
N GLY A 440 -9.14 -9.10 -12.76
CA GLY A 440 -7.75 -9.06 -13.27
C GLY A 440 -6.69 -9.56 -12.28
N PHE A 441 -7.07 -9.96 -11.07
CA PHE A 441 -6.17 -10.40 -10.00
C PHE A 441 -6.84 -11.41 -9.06
N TYR A 442 -6.05 -12.02 -8.16
CA TYR A 442 -6.47 -13.09 -7.23
C TYR A 442 -7.16 -14.29 -7.89
N ASN A 443 -6.74 -14.63 -9.10
CA ASN A 443 -7.29 -15.76 -9.84
C ASN A 443 -6.70 -17.08 -9.36
N ALA A 444 -7.53 -18.13 -9.30
CA ALA A 444 -7.04 -19.50 -9.29
C ALA A 444 -6.71 -19.96 -10.71
N ASN A 445 -5.72 -20.84 -10.85
CA ASN A 445 -5.40 -21.46 -12.13
C ASN A 445 -6.58 -22.28 -12.66
N ALA A 446 -6.82 -22.22 -13.97
CA ALA A 446 -7.66 -23.19 -14.65
C ALA A 446 -6.84 -24.45 -14.98
N TYR A 447 -7.45 -25.64 -14.91
CA TYR A 447 -6.78 -26.91 -15.18
C TYR A 447 -7.57 -27.81 -16.13
N PHE A 448 -6.87 -28.47 -17.06
CA PHE A 448 -7.42 -29.60 -17.79
C PHE A 448 -7.75 -30.76 -16.84
N SER A 449 -8.82 -31.49 -17.13
CA SER A 449 -9.10 -32.78 -16.49
C SER A 449 -8.06 -33.82 -16.90
N PRO A 450 -7.87 -34.91 -16.11
CA PRO A 450 -6.94 -35.98 -16.44
C PRO A 450 -7.17 -36.70 -17.78
N ASP A 451 -8.39 -36.64 -18.36
CA ASP A 451 -8.70 -37.12 -19.71
C ASP A 451 -8.61 -36.04 -20.81
N ASP A 452 -8.20 -34.82 -20.45
CA ASP A 452 -8.15 -33.63 -21.30
C ASP A 452 -9.49 -33.26 -21.96
N LYS A 453 -10.64 -33.70 -21.42
CA LYS A 453 -11.97 -33.39 -21.98
C LYS A 453 -12.65 -32.19 -21.35
N TYR A 454 -12.27 -31.85 -20.12
CA TYR A 454 -12.85 -30.77 -19.34
C TYR A 454 -11.79 -29.75 -18.92
N ILE A 455 -12.23 -28.52 -18.68
CA ILE A 455 -11.47 -27.48 -17.99
C ILE A 455 -12.21 -27.20 -16.68
N ILE A 456 -11.52 -27.22 -15.54
CA ILE A 456 -12.04 -26.71 -14.27
C ILE A 456 -11.52 -25.30 -14.04
N TYR A 457 -12.37 -24.42 -13.51
CA TYR A 457 -12.02 -23.02 -13.27
C TYR A 457 -12.91 -22.39 -12.19
N ASN A 458 -12.48 -21.25 -11.66
CA ASN A 458 -13.29 -20.39 -10.80
C ASN A 458 -13.86 -19.21 -11.58
N ALA A 459 -15.09 -18.81 -11.26
CA ALA A 459 -15.67 -17.54 -11.70
C ALA A 459 -16.51 -16.91 -10.57
N TYR A 460 -16.65 -15.59 -10.60
CA TYR A 460 -17.35 -14.83 -9.55
C TYR A 460 -18.87 -14.83 -9.74
N ARG A 461 -19.61 -15.00 -8.65
CA ARG A 461 -21.06 -14.81 -8.52
C ARG A 461 -21.32 -14.11 -7.20
N ASP A 462 -21.95 -12.94 -7.24
CA ASP A 462 -22.24 -12.16 -6.03
C ASP A 462 -20.99 -11.92 -5.16
N PHE A 463 -19.85 -11.59 -5.77
CA PHE A 463 -18.54 -11.40 -5.11
C PHE A 463 -17.91 -12.66 -4.47
N GLU A 464 -18.52 -13.83 -4.63
CA GLU A 464 -17.98 -15.11 -4.18
C GLU A 464 -17.54 -15.96 -5.38
N THR A 465 -16.55 -16.83 -5.21
CA THR A 465 -16.11 -17.72 -6.31
C THR A 465 -16.85 -19.04 -6.30
N ASP A 466 -17.38 -19.47 -7.44
CA ASP A 466 -17.89 -20.83 -7.65
C ASP A 466 -16.91 -21.66 -8.49
N ILE A 467 -17.05 -22.99 -8.45
CA ILE A 467 -16.25 -23.92 -9.26
C ILE A 467 -17.07 -24.40 -10.45
N PHE A 468 -16.54 -24.20 -11.65
CA PHE A 468 -17.18 -24.59 -12.90
C PHE A 468 -16.33 -25.62 -13.64
N THR A 469 -17.00 -26.45 -14.43
CA THR A 469 -16.36 -27.27 -15.46
C THR A 469 -16.88 -26.91 -16.84
N TYR A 470 -15.98 -26.92 -17.84
CA TYR A 470 -16.29 -26.69 -19.24
C TYR A 470 -15.85 -27.90 -20.06
N ASN A 471 -16.78 -28.54 -20.76
CA ASN A 471 -16.47 -29.64 -21.67
C ASN A 471 -16.01 -29.10 -23.03
N ILE A 472 -14.80 -29.42 -23.44
CA ILE A 472 -14.15 -28.80 -24.62
C ILE A 472 -14.87 -29.15 -25.92
N ALA A 473 -15.33 -30.39 -26.07
CA ALA A 473 -15.95 -30.87 -27.30
C ALA A 473 -17.39 -30.37 -27.48
N THR A 474 -18.18 -30.42 -26.41
CA THR A 474 -19.61 -30.05 -26.43
C THR A 474 -19.84 -28.56 -26.13
N LYS A 475 -18.82 -27.87 -25.59
CA LYS A 475 -18.86 -26.49 -25.09
C LYS A 475 -19.82 -26.28 -23.91
N GLN A 476 -20.21 -27.36 -23.23
CA GLN A 476 -21.13 -27.28 -22.10
C GLN A 476 -20.40 -26.81 -20.83
N ILE A 477 -20.99 -25.84 -20.12
CA ILE A 477 -20.56 -25.39 -18.79
C ILE A 477 -21.46 -26.01 -17.72
N ILE A 478 -20.86 -26.48 -16.62
CA ILE A 478 -21.55 -26.99 -15.44
C ILE A 478 -20.99 -26.27 -14.21
N ASN A 479 -21.84 -25.59 -13.44
CA ASN A 479 -21.50 -25.11 -12.09
C ASN A 479 -21.54 -26.29 -11.11
N LEU A 480 -20.40 -26.62 -10.49
CA LEU A 480 -20.29 -27.76 -9.57
C LEU A 480 -20.77 -27.43 -8.15
N THR A 481 -20.69 -26.17 -7.73
CA THR A 481 -20.87 -25.75 -6.33
C THR A 481 -22.14 -24.95 -6.10
N ASN A 482 -22.39 -23.91 -6.90
CA ASN A 482 -23.57 -23.04 -6.82
C ASN A 482 -23.90 -22.57 -5.39
N THR A 483 -22.96 -21.89 -4.74
CA THR A 483 -23.10 -21.46 -3.33
C THR A 483 -23.11 -19.94 -3.15
N LYS A 484 -23.25 -19.48 -1.89
CA LYS A 484 -23.17 -18.07 -1.49
C LYS A 484 -21.90 -17.76 -0.70
N VAL A 485 -20.88 -18.61 -0.85
CA VAL A 485 -19.58 -18.53 -0.19
C VAL A 485 -18.52 -18.91 -1.21
N SER A 486 -17.28 -18.47 -1.01
CA SER A 486 -16.21 -18.75 -1.98
C SER A 486 -15.71 -20.20 -1.88
N GLU A 487 -15.79 -20.89 -3.01
CA GLU A 487 -15.28 -22.23 -3.27
C GLU A 487 -14.06 -22.07 -4.22
N SER A 488 -12.84 -22.06 -3.68
CA SER A 488 -11.66 -21.54 -4.39
C SER A 488 -10.55 -22.58 -4.60
N SER A 489 -9.66 -22.31 -5.57
CA SER A 489 -8.47 -23.12 -5.88
C SER A 489 -8.79 -24.61 -6.20
N PRO A 490 -9.66 -24.90 -7.18
CA PRO A 490 -10.04 -26.26 -7.54
C PRO A 490 -8.90 -27.01 -8.23
N ILE A 491 -8.70 -28.27 -7.85
CA ILE A 491 -7.74 -29.18 -8.46
C ILE A 491 -8.33 -30.59 -8.64
N TRP A 492 -8.08 -31.20 -9.79
CA TRP A 492 -8.51 -32.57 -10.07
C TRP A 492 -7.68 -33.59 -9.28
N SER A 493 -8.30 -34.69 -8.85
CA SER A 493 -7.53 -35.90 -8.51
C SER A 493 -6.90 -36.48 -9.79
N PRO A 494 -5.69 -37.05 -9.72
CA PRO A 494 -5.06 -37.69 -10.88
C PRO A 494 -5.90 -38.81 -11.51
N ASP A 495 -6.72 -39.53 -10.72
CA ASP A 495 -7.64 -40.56 -11.20
C ASP A 495 -8.95 -40.03 -11.83
N GLY A 496 -9.17 -38.70 -11.81
CA GLY A 496 -10.34 -38.05 -12.42
C GLY A 496 -11.66 -38.25 -11.67
N LYS A 497 -11.64 -38.81 -10.46
CA LYS A 497 -12.84 -39.10 -9.65
C LYS A 497 -13.27 -37.96 -8.74
N TYR A 498 -12.34 -37.10 -8.33
CA TYR A 498 -12.57 -36.09 -7.31
C TYR A 498 -12.07 -34.70 -7.76
N VAL A 499 -12.66 -33.67 -7.16
CA VAL A 499 -12.13 -32.30 -7.17
C VAL A 499 -11.84 -31.91 -5.72
N TYR A 500 -10.67 -31.33 -5.46
CA TYR A 500 -10.33 -30.74 -4.17
C TYR A 500 -10.32 -29.22 -4.27
N PHE A 501 -10.75 -28.53 -3.22
CA PHE A 501 -10.81 -27.06 -3.19
C PHE A 501 -10.81 -26.54 -1.74
N SER A 502 -10.64 -25.22 -1.58
CA SER A 502 -10.65 -24.51 -0.30
C SER A 502 -11.96 -23.75 -0.11
N SER A 503 -12.49 -23.71 1.11
CA SER A 503 -13.76 -22.99 1.39
C SER A 503 -14.02 -22.74 2.88
N ASP A 504 -14.56 -21.57 3.21
CA ASP A 504 -15.27 -21.33 4.47
C ASP A 504 -16.78 -21.48 4.22
N ARG A 505 -17.28 -22.69 4.37
CA ARG A 505 -18.66 -23.02 3.98
C ARG A 505 -19.74 -22.38 4.85
N LEU A 506 -19.36 -21.66 5.90
CA LEU A 506 -20.28 -21.04 6.85
C LEU A 506 -20.32 -19.52 6.73
N ASN A 507 -19.37 -18.90 6.03
CA ASN A 507 -19.23 -17.45 5.97
C ASN A 507 -18.88 -16.98 4.55
N PRO A 508 -19.48 -15.87 4.07
CA PRO A 508 -19.02 -15.23 2.85
C PRO A 508 -17.57 -14.76 3.01
N SER A 509 -16.83 -14.76 1.91
CA SER A 509 -15.47 -14.23 1.90
C SER A 509 -15.44 -12.73 1.69
N TYR A 510 -16.37 -12.17 0.92
CA TYR A 510 -16.40 -10.73 0.74
C TYR A 510 -17.17 -10.05 1.88
N PRO A 511 -16.71 -8.90 2.42
CA PRO A 511 -15.48 -8.14 2.10
C PRO A 511 -14.24 -8.52 2.93
N PHE A 512 -14.33 -9.51 3.82
CA PHE A 512 -13.32 -9.80 4.85
C PHE A 512 -12.13 -10.66 4.42
N GLY A 513 -12.22 -11.26 3.23
CA GLY A 513 -11.48 -12.46 2.88
C GLY A 513 -12.04 -13.71 3.58
N THR A 514 -11.65 -14.88 3.07
CA THR A 514 -11.95 -16.17 3.71
C THR A 514 -11.14 -16.30 5.01
N LYS A 515 -11.77 -16.70 6.13
CA LYS A 515 -11.10 -16.74 7.45
C LYS A 515 -10.94 -18.16 8.01
N ASN A 516 -11.95 -19.01 7.88
CA ASN A 516 -11.92 -20.38 8.41
C ASN A 516 -11.92 -21.42 7.29
N SER A 517 -11.17 -21.15 6.23
CA SER A 517 -11.11 -22.01 5.05
C SER A 517 -10.64 -23.43 5.37
N LYS A 518 -11.30 -24.44 4.80
CA LYS A 518 -10.99 -25.87 4.90
C LYS A 518 -10.78 -26.48 3.52
N ILE A 519 -10.03 -27.58 3.48
CA ILE A 519 -9.89 -28.37 2.26
C ILE A 519 -11.02 -29.40 2.17
N TYR A 520 -11.79 -29.34 1.10
CA TYR A 520 -12.85 -30.29 0.78
C TYR A 520 -12.49 -31.13 -0.44
N GLN A 521 -13.03 -32.34 -0.47
CA GLN A 521 -13.05 -33.24 -1.61
C GLN A 521 -14.50 -33.40 -2.08
N LEU A 522 -14.75 -33.22 -3.37
CA LEU A 522 -16.02 -33.46 -4.05
C LEU A 522 -15.90 -34.67 -4.96
N ALA A 523 -16.67 -35.73 -4.69
CA ALA A 523 -16.74 -36.90 -5.57
C ALA A 523 -17.66 -36.62 -6.77
N LEU A 524 -17.14 -36.80 -7.99
CA LEU A 524 -17.85 -36.47 -9.23
C LEU A 524 -18.88 -37.53 -9.64
N GLU A 525 -18.80 -38.72 -9.08
CA GLU A 525 -19.77 -39.80 -9.18
C GLU A 525 -19.92 -40.51 -7.82
N LYS A 526 -20.91 -41.41 -7.69
CA LYS A 526 -20.99 -42.33 -6.56
C LYS A 526 -20.04 -43.52 -6.78
N PHE A 527 -19.00 -43.61 -5.97
CA PHE A 527 -18.04 -44.71 -6.00
C PHE A 527 -18.29 -45.66 -4.82
N GLU A 528 -18.14 -46.96 -5.08
CA GLU A 528 -18.13 -47.97 -4.04
C GLU A 528 -16.75 -48.00 -3.37
N GLU A 529 -16.75 -47.99 -2.03
CA GLU A 529 -15.51 -48.15 -1.27
C GLU A 529 -14.96 -49.56 -1.47
N PRO A 530 -13.63 -49.74 -1.61
CA PRO A 530 -13.03 -51.06 -1.69
C PRO A 530 -13.45 -51.94 -0.51
N PHE A 531 -13.77 -53.21 -0.78
CA PHE A 531 -14.15 -54.12 0.29
C PHE A 531 -12.93 -54.81 0.93
N LYS A 532 -12.88 -54.82 2.27
CA LYS A 532 -11.82 -55.55 3.00
C LYS A 532 -11.78 -57.03 2.63
N ILE A 533 -12.95 -57.62 2.33
CA ILE A 533 -13.05 -59.04 1.97
C ILE A 533 -12.46 -59.34 0.60
N GLU A 534 -12.50 -58.41 -0.35
CA GLU A 534 -11.88 -58.58 -1.67
C GLU A 534 -10.35 -58.51 -1.54
N LYS A 535 -9.84 -57.55 -0.76
CA LYS A 535 -8.41 -57.50 -0.42
C LYS A 535 -7.96 -58.77 0.30
N TYR A 536 -8.74 -59.29 1.24
CA TYR A 536 -8.47 -60.59 1.89
C TYR A 536 -8.46 -61.75 0.88
N LYS A 537 -9.45 -61.85 -0.01
CA LYS A 537 -9.52 -62.91 -1.04
C LYS A 537 -8.33 -62.85 -1.99
N SER A 538 -7.88 -61.66 -2.38
CA SER A 538 -6.71 -61.49 -3.25
C SER A 538 -5.41 -62.06 -2.68
N LEU A 539 -5.31 -62.26 -1.35
CA LEU A 539 -4.16 -62.93 -0.72
C LEU A 539 -4.07 -64.43 -1.04
N PHE A 540 -5.16 -65.03 -1.54
CA PHE A 540 -5.27 -66.45 -1.88
C PHE A 540 -5.40 -66.68 -3.39
N GLU A 541 -5.31 -65.62 -4.19
CA GLU A 541 -5.18 -65.76 -5.64
C GLU A 541 -3.75 -66.26 -5.93
N GLU A 542 -3.62 -67.48 -6.47
CA GLU A 542 -2.33 -67.97 -6.94
C GLU A 542 -1.81 -67.04 -8.04
N GLU A 543 -0.61 -66.48 -7.87
CA GLU A 543 0.09 -65.77 -8.93
C GLU A 543 0.17 -66.70 -10.15
N LYS A 544 -0.66 -66.44 -11.17
CA LYS A 544 -0.43 -67.03 -12.49
C LYS A 544 0.87 -66.44 -13.02
N ILE A 545 1.96 -67.16 -12.79
CA ILE A 545 3.20 -67.03 -13.54
C ILE A 545 2.81 -67.17 -15.01
N ASN A 546 2.82 -66.06 -15.75
CA ASN A 546 2.87 -66.12 -17.19
C ASN A 546 4.27 -66.62 -17.56
N ASP A 547 4.34 -67.86 -18.07
CA ASP A 547 5.54 -68.54 -18.58
C ASP A 547 6.14 -67.87 -19.84
N LYS A 548 6.46 -66.58 -19.79
CA LYS A 548 7.20 -65.90 -20.88
C LYS A 548 8.45 -65.11 -20.46
N ASP A 549 8.78 -65.03 -19.17
CA ASP A 549 9.95 -64.26 -18.69
C ASP A 549 11.07 -65.14 -18.09
N LYS A 550 11.36 -66.29 -18.72
CA LYS A 550 12.59 -67.05 -18.47
C LYS A 550 13.27 -67.42 -19.79
N GLU A 551 13.93 -66.45 -20.42
CA GLU A 551 15.20 -66.66 -21.12
C GLU A 551 15.84 -65.32 -21.51
N SER A 552 17.18 -65.31 -21.51
CA SER A 552 18.12 -64.22 -21.88
C SER A 552 18.35 -63.08 -20.87
N LYS A 553 19.32 -63.32 -19.98
CA LYS A 553 20.33 -62.30 -19.62
C LYS A 553 21.38 -62.30 -20.72
N ASP A 554 21.58 -61.17 -21.38
CA ASP A 554 22.87 -60.54 -21.74
C ASP A 554 22.70 -59.55 -22.93
N ASP A 555 23.39 -58.43 -22.80
CA ASP A 555 23.74 -57.36 -23.77
C ASP A 555 22.68 -56.34 -24.30
N ASP A 556 22.89 -55.10 -23.84
CA ASP A 556 22.93 -53.79 -24.51
C ASP A 556 21.99 -53.42 -25.70
N ASP A 557 21.34 -52.27 -25.48
CA ASP A 557 21.02 -51.17 -26.41
C ASP A 557 19.72 -51.20 -27.27
N LYS A 558 18.97 -50.09 -27.11
CA LYS A 558 17.89 -49.49 -27.95
C LYS A 558 16.44 -50.02 -27.89
N ASN A 559 15.58 -49.02 -27.64
CA ASN A 559 14.13 -48.89 -27.92
C ASN A 559 13.15 -49.46 -26.87
N GLU A 560 13.03 -48.75 -25.74
CA GLU A 560 11.78 -48.71 -24.98
C GLU A 560 10.68 -48.09 -25.85
N LYS A 561 9.78 -48.93 -26.39
CA LYS A 561 8.49 -48.47 -26.88
C LYS A 561 7.67 -47.99 -25.68
N GLU A 562 7.32 -46.71 -25.66
CA GLU A 562 6.39 -46.11 -24.70
C GLU A 562 5.10 -46.96 -24.64
N LYS A 563 4.82 -47.56 -23.48
CA LYS A 563 3.48 -48.07 -23.17
C LYS A 563 2.53 -46.89 -23.17
N GLU A 564 1.51 -46.92 -24.03
CA GLU A 564 0.42 -45.94 -24.05
C GLU A 564 -0.19 -45.81 -22.64
N ILE A 565 -0.07 -44.62 -22.04
CA ILE A 565 -0.66 -44.32 -20.74
C ILE A 565 -2.17 -44.18 -20.98
N ILE A 566 -2.96 -45.14 -20.50
CA ILE A 566 -4.42 -45.07 -20.56
C ILE A 566 -4.87 -43.94 -19.62
N LYS A 567 -5.35 -42.82 -20.18
CA LYS A 567 -5.91 -41.71 -19.41
C LYS A 567 -7.18 -42.19 -18.66
N PRO A 568 -7.35 -41.84 -17.37
CA PRO A 568 -8.57 -42.19 -16.64
C PRO A 568 -9.77 -41.47 -17.26
N THR A 569 -10.97 -42.01 -17.17
CA THR A 569 -12.17 -41.36 -17.74
C THR A 569 -12.88 -40.51 -16.69
N VAL A 570 -13.10 -39.22 -16.98
CA VAL A 570 -13.88 -38.34 -16.10
C VAL A 570 -15.37 -38.46 -16.40
N LYS A 571 -16.17 -38.66 -15.35
CA LYS A 571 -17.64 -38.66 -15.40
C LYS A 571 -18.16 -37.73 -14.31
N ILE A 572 -19.04 -36.81 -14.69
CA ILE A 572 -19.65 -35.84 -13.79
C ILE A 572 -21.15 -36.13 -13.73
N ASN A 573 -21.60 -36.66 -12.60
CA ASN A 573 -23.01 -36.75 -12.26
C ASN A 573 -23.40 -35.48 -11.51
N THR A 574 -24.37 -34.72 -12.01
CA THR A 574 -24.77 -33.43 -11.41
C THR A 574 -25.83 -33.56 -10.33
N ILE A 575 -26.45 -34.73 -10.17
CA ILE A 575 -27.50 -34.95 -9.18
C ILE A 575 -26.86 -34.97 -7.78
N ASN A 576 -27.34 -34.09 -6.90
CA ASN A 576 -26.90 -33.98 -5.50
C ASN A 576 -25.37 -33.95 -5.33
N LEU A 577 -24.64 -33.16 -6.13
CA LEU A 577 -23.19 -33.03 -6.05
C LEU A 577 -22.70 -32.69 -4.64
N MET A 578 -23.28 -31.65 -4.03
CA MET A 578 -22.83 -31.14 -2.74
C MET A 578 -23.12 -32.07 -1.55
N GLU A 579 -23.95 -33.11 -1.72
CA GLU A 579 -24.13 -34.17 -0.71
C GLU A 579 -22.92 -35.12 -0.64
N ARG A 580 -21.99 -35.05 -1.60
CA ARG A 580 -20.81 -35.91 -1.72
C ARG A 580 -19.51 -35.26 -1.24
N LEU A 581 -19.61 -34.18 -0.47
CA LEU A 581 -18.44 -33.49 0.07
C LEU A 581 -17.86 -34.22 1.29
N LYS A 582 -16.54 -34.33 1.32
CA LYS A 582 -15.75 -34.81 2.45
C LYS A 582 -14.72 -33.75 2.84
N THR A 583 -14.66 -33.38 4.12
CA THR A 583 -13.57 -32.52 4.64
C THR A 583 -12.29 -33.35 4.76
N ILE A 584 -11.18 -32.83 4.23
CA ILE A 584 -9.87 -33.48 4.20
C ILE A 584 -8.89 -32.87 5.20
N SER A 585 -9.03 -31.57 5.48
CA SER A 585 -8.15 -30.87 6.42
C SER A 585 -8.62 -31.00 7.88
N PRO A 586 -7.75 -30.68 8.85
CA PRO A 586 -8.12 -30.56 10.26
C PRO A 586 -9.23 -29.53 10.54
N VAL A 587 -9.94 -29.75 11.64
CA VAL A 587 -11.04 -28.89 12.09
C VAL A 587 -10.57 -27.50 12.54
N TYR A 588 -9.36 -27.38 13.07
CA TYR A 588 -8.81 -26.10 13.56
C TYR A 588 -7.97 -25.40 12.50
N GLY A 589 -7.73 -24.09 12.70
CA GLY A 589 -6.94 -23.25 11.81
C GLY A 589 -7.57 -23.00 10.44
N GLU A 590 -6.89 -22.19 9.65
CA GLU A 590 -7.19 -21.91 8.24
C GLU A 590 -6.34 -22.83 7.35
N GLN A 591 -6.88 -23.20 6.19
CA GLN A 591 -6.23 -24.01 5.17
C GLN A 591 -6.51 -23.48 3.76
N GLY A 592 -5.51 -23.54 2.87
CA GLY A 592 -5.67 -23.06 1.51
C GLY A 592 -4.75 -23.73 0.49
N ASN A 593 -4.98 -23.39 -0.78
CA ASN A 593 -4.15 -23.74 -1.94
C ASN A 593 -3.83 -25.24 -2.05
N PRO A 594 -4.83 -26.13 -2.19
CA PRO A 594 -4.59 -27.57 -2.24
C PRO A 594 -3.85 -27.98 -3.52
N SER A 595 -3.00 -29.00 -3.40
CA SER A 595 -2.42 -29.74 -4.52
C SER A 595 -2.51 -31.24 -4.26
N VAL A 596 -2.59 -32.06 -5.31
CA VAL A 596 -2.83 -33.50 -5.18
C VAL A 596 -1.74 -34.27 -5.91
N LEU A 597 -1.13 -35.23 -5.20
CA LEU A 597 -0.20 -36.21 -5.76
C LEU A 597 -0.70 -37.62 -5.50
N GLU A 598 -0.47 -38.55 -6.42
CA GLU A 598 -0.74 -39.97 -6.22
C GLU A 598 0.56 -40.78 -6.33
N LYS A 599 0.81 -41.65 -5.35
CA LYS A 599 1.95 -42.57 -5.35
C LYS A 599 1.62 -43.79 -4.49
N ASP A 600 1.95 -44.98 -5.00
CA ASP A 600 1.77 -46.27 -4.30
C ASP A 600 0.33 -46.51 -3.79
N LYS A 601 -0.68 -46.17 -4.62
CA LYS A 601 -2.13 -46.23 -4.29
C LYS A 601 -2.56 -45.32 -3.13
N LYS A 602 -1.74 -44.34 -2.77
CA LYS A 602 -2.06 -43.29 -1.79
C LYS A 602 -2.23 -41.96 -2.49
N SER A 603 -3.18 -41.16 -2.04
CA SER A 603 -3.34 -39.76 -2.44
C SER A 603 -2.75 -38.87 -1.34
N TYR A 604 -1.93 -37.90 -1.73
CA TYR A 604 -1.33 -36.90 -0.85
C TYR A 604 -1.89 -35.54 -1.22
N ILE A 605 -2.65 -34.95 -0.30
CA ILE A 605 -3.26 -33.64 -0.46
C ILE A 605 -2.38 -32.65 0.30
N ILE A 606 -1.63 -31.83 -0.42
CA ILE A 606 -0.72 -30.81 0.13
C ILE A 606 -1.48 -29.49 0.22
N TYR A 607 -1.28 -28.74 1.29
CA TYR A 607 -1.92 -27.43 1.49
C TYR A 607 -1.14 -26.60 2.52
N THR A 608 -1.37 -25.28 2.53
CA THR A 608 -0.91 -24.41 3.62
C THR A 608 -1.86 -24.50 4.80
N SER A 609 -1.35 -24.46 6.03
CA SER A 609 -2.19 -24.42 7.22
C SER A 609 -1.50 -23.83 8.45
N ASN A 610 -2.28 -23.10 9.26
CA ASN A 610 -1.87 -22.56 10.55
C ASN A 610 -2.39 -23.34 11.79
N HIS A 611 -2.99 -24.52 11.60
CA HIS A 611 -3.66 -25.27 12.69
C HIS A 611 -2.74 -25.80 13.81
N GLY A 612 -1.42 -25.82 13.59
CA GLY A 612 -0.44 -26.27 14.58
C GLY A 612 -0.14 -25.20 15.63
N GLU A 613 0.70 -24.23 15.27
CA GLU A 613 1.22 -23.18 16.17
C GLU A 613 0.73 -21.77 15.78
N GLY A 614 -0.37 -21.66 15.02
CA GLY A 614 -0.87 -20.38 14.50
C GLY A 614 -0.04 -19.79 13.35
N LYS A 615 1.06 -20.43 12.96
CA LYS A 615 1.88 -20.05 11.81
C LYS A 615 1.47 -20.86 10.58
N SER A 616 1.23 -20.20 9.45
CA SER A 616 1.00 -20.91 8.18
C SER A 616 2.24 -21.69 7.78
N GLN A 617 2.10 -23.00 7.61
CA GLN A 617 3.16 -23.96 7.28
C GLN A 617 2.66 -24.91 6.18
N LEU A 618 3.55 -25.71 5.59
CA LEU A 618 3.19 -26.72 4.59
C LEU A 618 2.79 -28.04 5.25
N TRP A 619 1.59 -28.53 4.95
CA TRP A 619 1.04 -29.77 5.49
C TRP A 619 0.60 -30.71 4.37
N LYS A 620 0.46 -31.99 4.71
CA LYS A 620 -0.20 -32.98 3.87
C LYS A 620 -1.25 -33.76 4.65
N THR A 621 -2.31 -34.17 3.95
CA THR A 621 -3.18 -35.28 4.37
C THR A 621 -2.98 -36.44 3.40
N THR A 622 -2.65 -37.62 3.93
CA THR A 622 -2.54 -38.87 3.17
C THR A 622 -3.84 -39.66 3.27
N ILE A 623 -4.42 -40.01 2.14
CA ILE A 623 -5.58 -40.88 2.00
C ILE A 623 -5.11 -42.22 1.42
N GLU A 624 -5.39 -43.31 2.12
CA GLU A 624 -5.05 -44.67 1.73
C GLU A 624 -6.25 -45.60 1.99
N PRO A 625 -6.62 -46.47 1.03
CA PRO A 625 -7.72 -47.40 1.23
C PRO A 625 -7.53 -48.26 2.49
N PHE A 626 -8.61 -48.41 3.25
CA PHE A 626 -8.68 -49.20 4.50
C PHE A 626 -7.95 -48.61 5.72
N GLU A 627 -7.24 -47.50 5.55
CA GLU A 627 -6.55 -46.78 6.62
C GLU A 627 -7.30 -45.49 6.98
N LYS A 628 -6.98 -44.92 8.14
CA LYS A 628 -7.47 -43.58 8.49
C LYS A 628 -6.61 -42.52 7.81
N ASP A 629 -7.25 -41.45 7.36
CA ASP A 629 -6.56 -40.27 6.82
C ASP A 629 -5.51 -39.77 7.83
N LYS A 630 -4.29 -39.52 7.36
CA LYS A 630 -3.15 -39.13 8.20
C LYS A 630 -2.67 -37.73 7.81
N THR A 631 -2.73 -36.78 8.75
CA THR A 631 -2.24 -35.42 8.53
C THR A 631 -0.87 -35.22 9.17
N GLU A 632 0.08 -34.69 8.41
CA GLU A 632 1.47 -34.49 8.85
C GLU A 632 2.03 -33.17 8.31
N ARG A 633 2.91 -32.55 9.11
CA ARG A 633 3.66 -31.35 8.70
C ARG A 633 4.80 -31.76 7.77
N ILE A 634 4.99 -31.04 6.67
CA ILE A 634 6.11 -31.25 5.75
C ILE A 634 7.32 -30.41 6.17
N SER A 635 7.09 -29.17 6.63
CA SER A 635 8.15 -28.22 6.96
C SER A 635 7.75 -27.34 8.16
N ASP A 636 8.73 -27.01 8.99
CA ASP A 636 8.56 -26.07 10.11
C ASP A 636 8.66 -24.60 9.65
N LYS A 637 9.12 -24.35 8.42
CA LYS A 637 9.21 -23.00 7.85
C LYS A 637 7.82 -22.40 7.68
N THR A 638 7.70 -21.11 7.93
CA THR A 638 6.49 -20.37 7.57
C THR A 638 6.36 -20.34 6.05
N VAL A 639 5.20 -20.74 5.54
CA VAL A 639 4.87 -20.80 4.11
C VAL A 639 3.53 -20.09 3.92
N GLN A 640 3.56 -18.96 3.22
CA GLN A 640 2.34 -18.23 2.85
C GLN A 640 1.72 -18.83 1.60
N ASP A 641 2.55 -19.12 0.59
CA ASP A 641 2.13 -19.74 -0.67
C ASP A 641 3.26 -20.61 -1.24
N TYR A 642 2.94 -21.46 -2.22
CA TYR A 642 3.89 -22.32 -2.90
C TYR A 642 3.49 -22.62 -4.34
N GLN A 643 4.48 -22.95 -5.18
CA GLN A 643 4.25 -23.50 -6.52
C GLN A 643 4.75 -24.95 -6.57
N LEU A 644 3.88 -25.89 -6.92
CA LEU A 644 4.23 -27.30 -7.12
C LEU A 644 4.33 -27.62 -8.61
N VAL A 645 5.43 -28.26 -9.01
CA VAL A 645 5.65 -28.77 -10.37
C VAL A 645 6.00 -30.26 -10.29
N SER A 646 5.15 -31.09 -10.88
CA SER A 646 5.37 -32.53 -10.97
C SER A 646 5.92 -32.93 -12.34
N SER A 647 6.84 -33.89 -12.31
CA SER A 647 7.40 -34.54 -13.48
C SER A 647 7.08 -36.04 -13.45
N LYS A 648 7.57 -36.83 -14.43
CA LYS A 648 7.24 -38.27 -14.47
C LYS A 648 7.80 -39.03 -13.26
N LYS A 649 8.94 -38.59 -12.71
CA LYS A 649 9.66 -39.29 -11.63
C LYS A 649 9.68 -38.51 -10.32
N ASN A 650 9.77 -37.18 -10.37
CA ASN A 650 10.03 -36.35 -9.20
C ASN A 650 9.02 -35.19 -9.05
N ASN A 651 8.94 -34.65 -7.84
CA ASN A 651 8.17 -33.44 -7.54
C ASN A 651 9.10 -32.33 -7.08
N TYR A 652 8.79 -31.10 -7.46
CA TYR A 652 9.56 -29.91 -7.16
C TYR A 652 8.64 -28.83 -6.62
N ILE A 653 9.10 -28.06 -5.65
CA ILE A 653 8.29 -27.04 -4.98
C ILE A 653 9.10 -25.75 -4.77
N LEU A 654 8.51 -24.61 -5.13
CA LEU A 654 9.04 -23.28 -4.85
C LEU A 654 8.39 -22.74 -3.58
N ILE A 655 9.22 -22.38 -2.61
CA ILE A 655 8.83 -21.82 -1.31
C ILE A 655 9.81 -20.69 -0.98
N ASP A 656 9.28 -19.50 -0.68
CA ASP A 656 10.07 -18.35 -0.21
C ASP A 656 11.31 -18.07 -1.08
N GLY A 657 11.12 -18.01 -2.40
CA GLY A 657 12.20 -17.72 -3.34
C GLY A 657 13.17 -18.87 -3.64
N ASN A 658 12.95 -20.06 -3.09
CA ASN A 658 13.85 -21.22 -3.21
C ASN A 658 13.14 -22.45 -3.78
N ILE A 659 13.75 -23.11 -4.77
CA ILE A 659 13.25 -24.36 -5.36
C ILE A 659 13.79 -25.54 -4.54
N ASN A 660 12.93 -26.51 -4.26
CA ASN A 660 13.28 -27.73 -3.53
C ASN A 660 12.77 -28.96 -4.31
N THR A 661 13.47 -30.09 -4.22
CA THR A 661 12.85 -31.39 -4.50
C THR A 661 11.92 -31.75 -3.33
N LEU A 662 10.84 -32.47 -3.63
CA LEU A 662 9.86 -32.92 -2.65
C LEU A 662 9.74 -34.44 -2.69
N ASP A 663 10.25 -35.11 -1.65
CA ASP A 663 9.84 -36.48 -1.32
C ASP A 663 8.63 -36.42 -0.38
N ILE A 664 7.45 -36.53 -0.98
CA ILE A 664 6.17 -36.45 -0.26
C ILE A 664 5.95 -37.62 0.69
N ALA A 665 6.53 -38.79 0.45
CA ALA A 665 6.39 -39.93 1.35
C ALA A 665 7.23 -39.73 2.61
N ALA A 666 8.45 -39.22 2.45
CA ALA A 666 9.39 -38.98 3.54
C ALA A 666 9.22 -37.62 4.25
N ASN A 667 8.31 -36.74 3.79
CA ASN A 667 8.20 -35.34 4.25
C ASN A 667 9.53 -34.57 4.12
N LYS A 668 10.27 -34.82 3.04
CA LYS A 668 11.62 -34.27 2.88
C LYS A 668 11.65 -33.23 1.76
N LEU A 669 12.18 -32.05 2.11
CA LEU A 669 12.54 -31.00 1.17
C LEU A 669 14.06 -30.94 1.05
N GLU A 670 14.58 -30.99 -0.18
CA GLU A 670 16.00 -30.73 -0.44
C GLU A 670 16.14 -29.54 -1.38
N GLU A 671 16.80 -28.48 -0.90
CA GLU A 671 17.00 -27.26 -1.67
C GLU A 671 17.88 -27.51 -2.90
N ILE A 672 17.42 -27.04 -4.06
CA ILE A 672 18.23 -26.92 -5.26
C ILE A 672 18.83 -25.52 -5.24
N ALA A 673 20.05 -25.41 -4.73
CA ALA A 673 20.74 -24.12 -4.66
C ALA A 673 21.10 -23.65 -6.07
N ILE A 674 20.62 -22.46 -6.44
CA ILE A 674 20.90 -21.83 -7.72
C ILE A 674 21.48 -20.45 -7.44
N ASP A 675 22.75 -20.27 -7.80
CA ASP A 675 23.52 -19.06 -7.57
C ASP A 675 24.03 -18.53 -8.91
N TYR A 676 23.34 -17.52 -9.42
CA TYR A 676 23.67 -16.87 -10.67
C TYR A 676 23.53 -15.35 -10.50
N THR A 677 24.58 -14.64 -10.91
CA THR A 677 24.59 -13.18 -10.91
C THR A 677 24.34 -12.68 -12.32
N PHE A 678 23.32 -11.84 -12.48
CA PHE A 678 22.94 -11.21 -13.73
C PHE A 678 23.02 -9.69 -13.62
N LYS A 679 22.85 -9.01 -14.75
CA LYS A 679 22.95 -7.55 -14.84
C LYS A 679 21.66 -6.94 -15.33
N LYS A 680 21.27 -5.82 -14.72
CA LYS A 680 20.12 -5.00 -15.15
C LYS A 680 20.38 -3.54 -14.82
N SER A 681 19.92 -2.63 -15.68
CA SER A 681 19.95 -1.19 -15.42
C SER A 681 18.60 -0.73 -14.86
N LEU A 682 18.62 0.15 -13.86
CA LEU A 682 17.40 0.68 -13.25
C LEU A 682 16.55 1.48 -14.22
N ILE A 683 17.15 2.24 -15.15
CA ILE A 683 16.36 3.08 -16.08
C ILE A 683 15.40 2.24 -16.95
N LYS A 684 15.85 1.06 -17.41
CA LYS A 684 15.00 0.13 -18.17
C LYS A 684 13.93 -0.51 -17.29
N GLU A 685 14.28 -0.86 -16.06
CA GLU A 685 13.35 -1.42 -15.07
C GLU A 685 12.27 -0.40 -14.69
N PHE A 686 12.62 0.87 -14.49
CA PHE A 686 11.67 1.94 -14.17
C PHE A 686 10.68 2.20 -15.32
N ASN A 687 11.16 2.19 -16.56
CA ASN A 687 10.29 2.29 -17.73
C ASN A 687 9.28 1.13 -17.77
N GLN A 688 9.76 -0.10 -17.62
CA GLN A 688 8.93 -1.30 -17.57
C GLN A 688 7.86 -1.20 -16.48
N MET A 689 8.28 -0.85 -15.25
CA MET A 689 7.40 -0.70 -14.09
C MET A 689 6.33 0.38 -14.28
N TYR A 690 6.68 1.50 -14.90
CA TYR A 690 5.72 2.56 -15.21
C TYR A 690 4.60 2.05 -16.12
N TYR A 691 4.94 1.35 -17.20
CA TYR A 691 3.94 0.81 -18.12
C TYR A 691 3.14 -0.34 -17.50
N GLU A 692 3.78 -1.24 -16.76
CA GLU A 692 3.09 -2.36 -16.09
C GLU A 692 2.09 -1.86 -15.04
N ALA A 693 2.48 -0.92 -14.19
CA ALA A 693 1.57 -0.35 -13.21
C ALA A 693 0.43 0.44 -13.87
N TRP A 694 0.70 1.14 -14.98
CA TRP A 694 -0.32 1.82 -15.78
C TRP A 694 -1.34 0.83 -16.39
N GLY A 695 -0.86 -0.25 -17.00
CA GLY A 695 -1.71 -1.29 -17.61
C GLY A 695 -2.51 -2.06 -16.56
N GLY A 696 -1.91 -2.33 -15.40
CA GLY A 696 -2.60 -2.93 -14.26
C GLY A 696 -3.73 -2.06 -13.72
N MET A 697 -3.55 -0.74 -13.67
CA MET A 697 -4.62 0.21 -13.35
C MET A 697 -5.69 0.25 -14.44
N GLU A 698 -5.30 0.22 -15.72
CA GLU A 698 -6.28 0.27 -16.82
C GLU A 698 -7.25 -0.92 -16.80
N GLU A 699 -6.72 -2.10 -16.51
CA GLU A 699 -7.50 -3.35 -16.49
C GLU A 699 -8.42 -3.46 -15.26
N ASN A 700 -8.14 -2.75 -14.17
CA ASN A 700 -8.76 -3.01 -12.85
C ASN A 700 -9.35 -1.78 -12.15
N PHE A 701 -9.31 -0.59 -12.73
CA PHE A 701 -9.92 0.59 -12.13
C PHE A 701 -11.45 0.47 -12.11
N TYR A 702 -12.08 0.78 -10.98
CA TYR A 702 -13.51 0.49 -10.76
C TYR A 702 -14.46 1.24 -11.71
N ASP A 703 -14.07 2.44 -12.17
CA ASP A 703 -14.81 3.22 -13.17
C ASP A 703 -14.13 3.07 -14.52
N GLU A 704 -14.75 2.33 -15.42
CA GLU A 704 -14.31 2.10 -16.80
C GLU A 704 -14.03 3.40 -17.59
N ASN A 705 -14.54 4.55 -17.15
CA ASN A 705 -14.31 5.85 -17.76
C ASN A 705 -13.25 6.72 -17.04
N PHE A 706 -12.56 6.18 -16.03
CA PHE A 706 -11.49 6.86 -15.29
C PHE A 706 -11.87 8.24 -14.74
N HIS A 707 -13.09 8.39 -14.22
CA HIS A 707 -13.70 9.66 -13.80
C HIS A 707 -13.68 10.74 -14.91
N GLY A 708 -13.85 10.31 -16.15
CA GLY A 708 -13.82 11.16 -17.35
C GLY A 708 -12.42 11.57 -17.80
N GLN A 709 -11.35 11.00 -17.23
CA GLN A 709 -9.98 11.24 -17.68
C GLN A 709 -9.61 10.34 -18.87
N ASP A 710 -8.79 10.85 -19.79
CA ASP A 710 -8.20 10.04 -20.85
C ASP A 710 -6.95 9.32 -20.33
N TRP A 711 -7.13 8.09 -19.85
CA TRP A 711 -6.07 7.33 -19.17
C TRP A 711 -4.85 7.04 -20.07
N LYS A 712 -5.07 6.82 -21.38
CA LYS A 712 -3.99 6.61 -22.36
C LYS A 712 -3.23 7.90 -22.62
N LYS A 713 -3.93 9.02 -22.75
CA LYS A 713 -3.27 10.33 -22.88
C LYS A 713 -2.47 10.69 -21.62
N LEU A 714 -2.98 10.37 -20.43
CA LEU A 714 -2.24 10.58 -19.19
C LEU A 714 -0.95 9.75 -19.17
N ARG A 715 -0.99 8.46 -19.57
CA ARG A 715 0.21 7.64 -19.77
C ARG A 715 1.27 8.37 -20.60
N ASP A 716 0.87 8.87 -21.77
CA ASP A 716 1.79 9.48 -22.73
C ASP A 716 2.27 10.85 -22.27
N GLN A 717 1.44 11.58 -21.52
CA GLN A 717 1.81 12.85 -20.92
C GLN A 717 2.91 12.69 -19.86
N TYR A 718 2.76 11.73 -18.95
CA TYR A 718 3.72 11.51 -17.86
C TYR A 718 4.95 10.70 -18.31
N ALA A 719 4.83 9.83 -19.31
CA ALA A 719 5.95 9.06 -19.87
C ALA A 719 7.05 9.95 -20.49
N LYS A 720 6.71 11.18 -20.92
CA LYS A 720 7.69 12.15 -21.45
C LYS A 720 8.79 12.52 -20.46
N TYR A 721 8.54 12.33 -19.15
CA TYR A 721 9.51 12.63 -18.10
C TYR A 721 10.42 11.45 -17.73
N LEU A 722 10.08 10.22 -18.16
CA LEU A 722 10.87 9.02 -17.88
C LEU A 722 12.34 9.14 -18.30
N PRO A 723 12.69 9.72 -19.48
CA PRO A 723 14.10 9.89 -19.86
C PRO A 723 14.93 10.77 -18.91
N PHE A 724 14.27 11.57 -18.07
CA PHE A 724 14.92 12.48 -17.12
C PHE A 724 14.92 11.96 -15.68
N VAL A 725 14.33 10.79 -15.41
CA VAL A 725 14.33 10.15 -14.10
C VAL A 725 15.75 9.76 -13.72
N THR A 726 16.20 10.18 -12.53
CA THR A 726 17.53 9.86 -12.00
C THR A 726 17.49 9.18 -10.62
N SER A 727 16.31 9.01 -10.04
CA SER A 727 16.10 8.32 -8.76
C SER A 727 14.75 7.59 -8.68
N ARG A 728 14.61 6.67 -7.72
CA ARG A 728 13.32 6.03 -7.37
C ARG A 728 12.26 7.06 -6.94
N GLU A 729 12.68 8.12 -6.27
CA GLU A 729 11.81 9.23 -5.88
C GLU A 729 11.17 9.92 -7.08
N ASN A 730 11.91 10.10 -8.18
CA ASN A 730 11.32 10.66 -9.40
C ASN A 730 10.28 9.72 -10.03
N LEU A 731 10.53 8.40 -10.04
CA LEU A 731 9.55 7.42 -10.52
C LEU A 731 8.27 7.43 -9.66
N LYS A 732 8.41 7.45 -8.33
CA LYS A 732 7.27 7.57 -7.41
C LYS A 732 6.50 8.86 -7.67
N LEU A 733 7.20 9.97 -7.82
CA LEU A 733 6.59 11.28 -8.06
C LEU A 733 5.75 11.29 -9.35
N ILE A 734 6.30 10.85 -10.49
CA ILE A 734 5.56 10.89 -11.76
C ILE A 734 4.32 10.00 -11.73
N PHE A 735 4.41 8.81 -11.11
CA PHE A 735 3.30 7.87 -11.10
C PHE A 735 2.19 8.33 -10.14
N ASN A 736 2.55 8.84 -8.96
CA ASN A 736 1.56 9.38 -8.02
C ASN A 736 0.92 10.68 -8.53
N ASP A 737 1.66 11.55 -9.23
CA ASP A 737 1.07 12.72 -9.89
C ASP A 737 0.08 12.30 -11.00
N MET A 738 0.38 11.25 -11.78
CA MET A 738 -0.54 10.67 -12.77
C MET A 738 -1.80 10.08 -12.12
N LEU A 739 -1.67 9.29 -11.05
CA LEU A 739 -2.82 8.76 -10.30
C LEU A 739 -3.66 9.88 -9.69
N GLY A 740 -3.02 10.97 -9.25
CA GLY A 740 -3.69 12.15 -8.71
C GLY A 740 -4.65 12.83 -9.69
N GLU A 741 -4.47 12.63 -11.01
CA GLU A 741 -5.39 13.11 -12.04
C GLU A 741 -6.77 12.44 -11.98
N LEU A 742 -6.82 11.20 -11.50
CA LEU A 742 -8.07 10.45 -11.41
C LEU A 742 -9.01 10.99 -10.34
N ASN A 743 -8.55 11.84 -9.41
CA ASN A 743 -9.34 12.27 -8.24
C ASN A 743 -10.00 11.09 -7.51
N THR A 744 -9.23 10.02 -7.31
CA THR A 744 -9.74 8.77 -6.75
C THR A 744 -9.23 8.56 -5.33
N SER A 745 -9.84 7.64 -4.60
CA SER A 745 -9.37 7.15 -3.32
C SER A 745 -8.53 5.90 -3.47
N HIS A 746 -7.87 5.50 -2.38
CA HIS A 746 -7.11 4.26 -2.27
C HIS A 746 -6.07 4.04 -3.39
N PHE A 747 -5.44 5.12 -3.84
CA PHE A 747 -4.39 5.08 -4.84
C PHE A 747 -3.01 5.30 -4.20
N GLY A 748 -1.97 4.86 -4.89
CA GLY A 748 -0.60 5.14 -4.52
C GLY A 748 0.38 4.17 -5.17
N PHE A 749 1.59 4.66 -5.42
CA PHE A 749 2.73 3.87 -5.87
C PHE A 749 3.90 4.08 -4.90
N THR A 750 4.48 2.98 -4.44
CA THR A 750 5.68 2.95 -3.60
C THR A 750 6.77 2.15 -4.29
N SER A 751 8.02 2.61 -4.18
CA SER A 751 9.17 1.88 -4.72
C SER A 751 9.89 1.09 -3.62
N ASN A 752 10.73 0.14 -4.05
CA ASN A 752 11.56 -0.66 -3.17
C ASN A 752 12.91 -0.95 -3.84
N GLY A 753 14.01 -0.65 -3.16
CA GLY A 753 15.35 -0.99 -3.62
C GLY A 753 16.46 -0.49 -2.71
N LYS A 754 17.69 -0.93 -2.96
CA LYS A 754 18.86 -0.56 -2.15
C LYS A 754 19.15 0.94 -2.18
N GLU A 755 18.75 1.62 -3.24
CA GLU A 755 18.92 3.07 -3.40
C GLU A 755 18.04 3.88 -2.42
N GLU A 756 17.06 3.25 -1.78
CA GLU A 756 16.19 3.85 -0.77
C GLU A 756 16.52 3.38 0.66
N GLU A 757 17.51 2.50 0.84
CA GLU A 757 17.98 2.10 2.18
C GLU A 757 18.61 3.29 2.89
N VAL A 758 18.15 3.61 4.09
CA VAL A 758 18.72 4.72 4.85
C VAL A 758 20.01 4.29 5.53
N TYR A 759 21.05 5.13 5.42
CA TYR A 759 22.38 4.83 5.95
C TYR A 759 22.43 4.88 7.48
N TYR A 760 21.81 5.89 8.09
CA TYR A 760 21.65 5.98 9.55
C TYR A 760 20.18 5.90 9.96
N GLY A 761 19.91 5.45 11.18
CA GLY A 761 18.56 5.38 11.74
C GLY A 761 18.52 5.90 13.18
N THR A 762 17.41 6.51 13.57
CA THR A 762 17.14 6.87 14.96
C THR A 762 15.81 6.28 15.46
N LYS A 763 15.73 6.13 16.77
CA LYS A 763 14.56 5.66 17.53
C LYS A 763 14.32 6.62 18.68
N THR A 764 13.07 7.02 18.85
CA THR A 764 12.64 7.84 19.99
C THR A 764 12.24 6.92 21.15
N LEU A 765 12.69 7.26 22.36
CA LEU A 765 12.38 6.57 23.60
C LEU A 765 11.19 7.27 24.29
N GLY A 766 9.97 6.86 23.95
CA GLY A 766 8.73 7.44 24.46
C GLY A 766 8.50 7.12 25.94
N THR A 767 8.53 8.13 26.80
CA THR A 767 8.50 7.95 28.26
C THR A 767 7.11 8.08 28.88
N GLY A 768 6.08 8.42 28.11
CA GLY A 768 4.75 8.74 28.67
C GLY A 768 4.71 10.06 29.45
N ILE A 769 5.72 10.92 29.33
CA ILE A 769 5.79 12.21 30.01
C ILE A 769 5.61 13.32 28.97
N LEU A 770 4.67 14.23 29.22
CA LEU A 770 4.58 15.50 28.49
C LEU A 770 5.23 16.61 29.32
N PHE A 771 6.11 17.35 28.66
CA PHE A 771 6.80 18.50 29.23
C PHE A 771 6.14 19.80 28.78
N LYS A 772 6.31 20.86 29.57
CA LYS A 772 5.85 22.20 29.22
C LYS A 772 6.51 22.71 27.94
N ASN A 773 5.75 23.38 27.08
CA ASN A 773 6.30 24.00 25.86
C ASN A 773 7.38 25.06 26.18
N LYS A 774 7.11 25.97 27.13
CA LYS A 774 8.02 27.09 27.48
C LYS A 774 9.12 26.74 28.47
N GLU A 775 8.92 25.68 29.25
CA GLU A 775 9.89 25.15 30.23
C GLU A 775 10.17 23.69 29.88
N PRO A 776 10.94 23.42 28.80
CA PRO A 776 10.97 22.11 28.15
C PRO A 776 11.60 21.01 29.00
N TYR A 777 12.05 21.27 30.23
CA TYR A 777 12.54 20.25 31.15
C TYR A 777 11.61 20.04 32.35
N VAL A 778 10.50 20.76 32.43
CA VAL A 778 9.52 20.67 33.51
C VAL A 778 8.34 19.83 33.05
N ILE A 779 7.94 18.85 33.86
CA ILE A 779 6.80 17.98 33.57
C ILE A 779 5.51 18.79 33.62
N GLU A 780 4.74 18.76 32.54
CA GLU A 780 3.38 19.29 32.48
C GLU A 780 2.39 18.23 32.98
N ARG A 781 2.45 17.02 32.42
CA ARG A 781 1.61 15.89 32.85
C ARG A 781 2.20 14.55 32.45
N ILE A 782 1.64 13.50 33.04
CA ILE A 782 1.88 12.11 32.66
C ILE A 782 0.74 11.68 31.74
N ILE A 783 1.07 10.92 30.69
CA ILE A 783 0.10 10.34 29.75
C ILE A 783 -0.50 9.10 30.41
N LYS A 784 -1.84 9.07 30.48
CA LYS A 784 -2.61 7.97 31.06
C LYS A 784 -2.29 6.65 30.38
N GLN A 785 -2.20 5.56 31.15
CA GLN A 785 -1.80 4.22 30.68
C GLN A 785 -0.40 4.16 30.05
N GLY A 786 0.36 5.26 30.09
CA GLY A 786 1.71 5.32 29.57
C GLY A 786 2.74 4.65 30.48
N PRO A 787 3.97 4.48 30.01
CA PRO A 787 5.01 3.74 30.75
C PRO A 787 5.45 4.39 32.08
N THR A 788 5.02 5.63 32.35
CA THR A 788 5.23 6.34 33.62
C THR A 788 3.99 6.51 34.47
N ASP A 789 2.80 6.15 33.97
CA ASP A 789 1.53 6.11 34.71
C ASP A 789 1.39 4.77 35.45
N ILE A 790 2.33 4.49 36.35
CA ILE A 790 2.41 3.21 37.08
C ILE A 790 2.59 3.49 38.57
N THR A 791 1.87 2.73 39.39
CA THR A 791 1.98 2.80 40.86
C THR A 791 3.43 2.58 41.31
N GLY A 792 3.93 3.45 42.20
CA GLY A 792 5.27 3.37 42.76
C GLY A 792 6.32 4.26 42.07
N LYS A 793 6.03 4.85 40.91
CA LYS A 793 6.88 5.89 40.31
C LYS A 793 6.53 7.26 40.90
N ASN A 794 7.43 7.84 41.69
CA ASN A 794 7.20 9.14 42.37
C ASN A 794 7.42 10.35 41.43
N ILE A 795 6.92 10.30 40.20
CA ILE A 795 7.00 11.40 39.23
C ILE A 795 5.72 12.25 39.36
N LYS A 796 5.85 13.58 39.35
CA LYS A 796 4.73 14.52 39.49
C LYS A 796 4.85 15.70 38.52
N MET A 797 3.72 16.32 38.23
CA MET A 797 3.68 17.63 37.56
C MET A 797 4.59 18.62 38.31
N GLY A 798 5.36 19.39 37.55
CA GLY A 798 6.32 20.38 38.07
C GLY A 798 7.71 19.85 38.39
N ASP A 799 7.94 18.54 38.37
CA ASP A 799 9.29 17.98 38.49
C ASP A 799 10.17 18.42 37.31
N LYS A 800 11.44 18.74 37.59
CA LYS A 800 12.41 19.16 36.57
C LYS A 800 13.35 18.02 36.21
N LEU A 801 13.42 17.64 34.94
CA LEU A 801 14.38 16.65 34.44
C LEU A 801 15.81 17.23 34.47
N VAL A 802 16.73 16.54 35.13
CA VAL A 802 18.13 16.97 35.29
C VAL A 802 19.15 15.98 34.75
N ALA A 803 18.80 14.71 34.54
CA ALA A 803 19.62 13.75 33.81
C ALA A 803 18.80 12.63 33.14
N VAL A 804 19.33 12.09 32.03
CA VAL A 804 18.83 10.88 31.36
C VAL A 804 20.00 9.92 31.19
N ASN A 805 19.86 8.67 31.64
CA ASN A 805 20.93 7.65 31.62
C ASN A 805 22.23 8.14 32.28
N GLY A 806 22.10 8.91 33.36
CA GLY A 806 23.24 9.51 34.08
C GLY A 806 23.89 10.70 33.36
N ILE A 807 23.48 11.02 32.12
CA ILE A 807 23.96 12.19 31.38
C ILE A 807 23.19 13.42 31.87
N LYS A 808 23.93 14.37 32.45
CA LYS A 808 23.36 15.63 32.94
C LYS A 808 22.80 16.47 31.77
N ILE A 809 21.62 17.03 31.99
CA ILE A 809 20.94 17.92 31.05
C ILE A 809 21.67 19.28 30.95
N ASP A 810 21.86 19.76 29.73
CA ASP A 810 22.14 21.17 29.43
C ASP A 810 20.84 21.83 28.98
N GLU A 811 20.31 22.74 29.80
CA GLU A 811 19.02 23.40 29.58
C GLU A 811 18.99 24.27 28.31
N ASN A 812 20.16 24.58 27.73
CA ASN A 812 20.28 25.33 26.48
C ASN A 812 20.28 24.43 25.23
N LYS A 813 20.10 23.12 25.38
CA LYS A 813 20.02 22.17 24.26
C LYS A 813 18.60 21.67 24.08
N ASN A 814 18.32 21.13 22.89
CA ASN A 814 17.08 20.41 22.61
C ASN A 814 16.99 19.13 23.49
N ARG A 815 15.94 19.05 24.31
CA ARG A 815 15.63 17.90 25.20
C ARG A 815 15.59 16.58 24.42
N GLU A 816 15.04 16.60 23.21
CA GLU A 816 14.74 15.37 22.46
C GLU A 816 16.00 14.58 22.09
N LYS A 817 17.16 15.25 22.03
CA LYS A 817 18.45 14.60 21.83
C LYS A 817 18.77 13.56 22.91
N TYR A 818 18.28 13.74 24.13
CA TYR A 818 18.48 12.78 25.23
C TYR A 818 17.54 11.56 25.15
N PHE A 819 16.56 11.59 24.25
CA PHE A 819 15.57 10.53 24.03
C PHE A 819 15.65 9.92 22.62
N SER A 820 16.69 10.24 21.86
CA SER A 820 16.94 9.70 20.53
C SER A 820 18.19 8.81 20.57
N ALA A 821 18.07 7.59 20.04
CA ALA A 821 19.14 6.60 20.01
C ALA A 821 19.17 5.86 18.66
N PRO A 822 20.33 5.36 18.20
CA PRO A 822 20.40 4.56 16.96
C PRO A 822 19.61 3.25 17.01
N VAL A 823 19.41 2.72 18.22
CA VAL A 823 18.65 1.51 18.50
C VAL A 823 17.67 1.77 19.63
N PHE A 824 16.57 1.04 19.64
CA PHE A 824 15.59 1.16 20.71
C PHE A 824 16.16 0.55 22.00
N GLU A 825 16.21 1.35 23.07
CA GLU A 825 16.63 0.91 24.40
C GLU A 825 15.41 0.47 25.21
N ASN A 826 15.40 -0.76 25.72
CA ASN A 826 14.26 -1.29 26.48
C ASN A 826 14.13 -0.71 27.90
N GLU A 827 15.16 -0.01 28.39
CA GLU A 827 15.23 0.56 29.74
C GLU A 827 16.01 1.87 29.72
N ILE A 828 15.50 2.88 30.41
CA ILE A 828 16.20 4.15 30.65
C ILE A 828 16.08 4.56 32.12
N SER A 829 17.00 5.39 32.59
CA SER A 829 16.92 6.06 33.89
C SER A 829 16.70 7.57 33.71
N LEU A 830 15.73 8.12 34.43
CA LEU A 830 15.42 9.54 34.46
C LEU A 830 15.70 10.08 35.85
N THR A 831 16.46 11.16 35.96
CA THR A 831 16.68 11.86 37.23
C THR A 831 15.96 13.19 37.21
N PHE A 832 15.13 13.41 38.22
CA PHE A 832 14.34 14.61 38.41
C PHE A 832 14.79 15.36 39.66
N GLU A 833 14.54 16.67 39.68
CA GLU A 833 14.68 17.53 40.84
C GLU A 833 13.32 18.06 41.28
N ARG A 834 13.02 17.93 42.57
CA ARG A 834 11.84 18.48 43.24
C ARG A 834 12.28 19.17 44.53
N ASN A 835 11.96 20.46 44.68
CA ASN A 835 12.31 21.25 45.87
C ASN A 835 13.81 21.15 46.24
N GLY A 836 14.71 21.13 45.24
CA GLY A 836 16.16 21.02 45.43
C GLY A 836 16.68 19.62 45.79
N THR A 837 15.80 18.61 45.85
CA THR A 837 16.20 17.20 46.06
C THR A 837 16.10 16.42 44.76
N GLN A 838 17.17 15.70 44.39
CA GLN A 838 17.18 14.85 43.21
C GLN A 838 16.75 13.42 43.54
N PHE A 839 16.01 12.80 42.62
CA PHE A 839 15.63 11.39 42.70
C PHE A 839 15.59 10.79 41.28
N SER A 840 15.86 9.49 41.18
CA SER A 840 15.89 8.78 39.90
C SER A 840 14.76 7.74 39.82
N VAL A 841 14.30 7.49 38.61
CA VAL A 841 13.29 6.48 38.28
C VAL A 841 13.73 5.72 37.02
N TYR A 842 13.40 4.43 36.96
CA TYR A 842 13.62 3.61 35.77
C TYR A 842 12.33 3.48 34.96
N VAL A 843 12.44 3.50 33.63
CA VAL A 843 11.31 3.48 32.70
C VAL A 843 11.60 2.50 31.58
N HIS A 844 10.62 1.68 31.22
CA HIS A 844 10.59 0.97 29.95
C HIS A 844 9.92 1.88 28.93
N PRO A 845 10.67 2.54 28.03
CA PRO A 845 10.06 3.42 27.04
C PRO A 845 9.22 2.59 26.04
N VAL A 846 8.37 3.29 25.30
CA VAL A 846 7.59 2.76 24.18
C VAL A 846 7.96 3.51 22.89
N SER A 847 7.59 2.97 21.73
CA SER A 847 7.81 3.66 20.45
C SER A 847 6.92 4.91 20.33
N SER A 848 7.29 5.84 19.43
CA SER A 848 6.47 7.05 19.20
C SER A 848 5.07 6.73 18.68
N THR A 849 4.90 5.64 17.93
CA THR A 849 3.58 5.19 17.48
C THR A 849 2.69 4.84 18.67
N VAL A 850 3.18 4.05 19.63
CA VAL A 850 2.43 3.71 20.84
C VAL A 850 2.13 4.96 21.67
N LEU A 851 3.07 5.90 21.76
CA LEU A 851 2.85 7.15 22.48
C LEU A 851 1.72 7.99 21.86
N ARG A 852 1.68 8.09 20.52
CA ARG A 852 0.60 8.77 19.79
C ARG A 852 -0.75 8.08 19.98
N ASP A 853 -0.77 6.75 20.01
CA ASP A 853 -1.99 5.99 20.27
C ASP A 853 -2.52 6.25 21.69
N LEU A 854 -1.65 6.31 22.70
CA LEU A 854 -2.04 6.69 24.07
C LEU A 854 -2.62 8.11 24.16
N LEU A 855 -2.06 9.08 23.40
CA LEU A 855 -2.61 10.43 23.32
C LEU A 855 -3.99 10.48 22.64
N TYR A 856 -4.23 9.57 21.68
CA TYR A 856 -5.55 9.38 21.08
C TYR A 856 -6.53 8.80 22.10
N ASP A 857 -6.12 7.77 22.84
CA ASP A 857 -6.95 7.11 23.84
C ASP A 857 -7.33 8.08 24.97
N GLU A 858 -6.45 8.99 25.38
CA GLU A 858 -6.81 10.07 26.31
C GLU A 858 -7.93 10.97 25.78
N TRP A 859 -7.91 11.32 24.49
CA TRP A 859 -9.00 12.08 23.88
C TRP A 859 -10.32 11.28 23.84
N GLN A 860 -10.26 9.96 23.63
CA GLN A 860 -11.45 9.10 23.74
C GLN A 860 -12.02 9.10 25.16
N ASP A 861 -11.15 8.95 26.15
CA ASP A 861 -11.51 8.98 27.57
C ASP A 861 -12.13 10.33 27.96
N GLU A 862 -11.58 11.44 27.47
CA GLU A 862 -12.14 12.79 27.69
C GLU A 862 -13.57 12.91 27.14
N ASN A 863 -13.83 12.38 25.93
CA ASN A 863 -15.18 12.37 25.35
C ASN A 863 -16.14 11.46 26.12
N GLN A 864 -15.70 10.26 26.52
CA GLN A 864 -16.50 9.36 27.35
C GLN A 864 -16.94 10.06 28.65
N ASN A 865 -15.99 10.66 29.37
CA ASN A 865 -16.25 11.41 30.59
C ASN A 865 -17.21 12.60 30.35
N TYR A 866 -17.08 13.26 29.20
CA TYR A 866 -18.00 14.33 28.81
C TYR A 866 -19.43 13.81 28.65
N VAL A 867 -19.64 12.73 27.89
CA VAL A 867 -20.96 12.11 27.69
C VAL A 867 -21.55 11.64 29.01
N ASP A 868 -20.77 10.96 29.85
CA ASP A 868 -21.24 10.46 31.14
C ASP A 868 -21.69 11.60 32.06
N SER A 869 -20.90 12.68 32.13
CA SER A 869 -21.25 13.84 32.96
C SER A 869 -22.51 14.57 32.45
N LYS A 870 -22.66 14.74 31.14
CA LYS A 870 -23.76 15.52 30.53
C LYS A 870 -25.06 14.73 30.42
N SER A 871 -24.97 13.41 30.30
CA SER A 871 -26.14 12.52 30.21
C SER A 871 -26.56 11.95 31.56
N ASN A 872 -25.87 12.28 32.66
CA ASN A 872 -26.00 11.60 33.96
C ASN A 872 -25.83 10.06 33.82
N ASN A 873 -24.81 9.65 33.07
CA ASN A 873 -24.45 8.27 32.81
C ASN A 873 -25.56 7.45 32.10
N GLN A 874 -26.43 8.10 31.33
CA GLN A 874 -27.54 7.44 30.62
C GLN A 874 -27.20 7.00 29.20
N ILE A 875 -26.10 7.50 28.63
CA ILE A 875 -25.73 7.28 27.23
C ILE A 875 -24.36 6.59 27.19
N ALA A 876 -24.29 5.45 26.50
CA ALA A 876 -23.02 4.81 26.17
C ALA A 876 -22.31 5.58 25.08
N TYR A 877 -20.99 5.72 25.18
CA TYR A 877 -20.15 6.31 24.15
C TYR A 877 -19.12 5.26 23.72
N VAL A 878 -19.07 4.97 22.43
CA VAL A 878 -18.08 4.05 21.87
C VAL A 878 -17.46 4.72 20.66
N HIS A 879 -16.15 4.86 20.68
CA HIS A 879 -15.39 5.40 19.57
C HIS A 879 -14.62 4.29 18.87
N MET A 880 -14.79 4.15 17.56
CA MET A 880 -13.96 3.26 16.75
C MET A 880 -12.95 4.09 15.96
N LYS A 881 -11.65 3.94 16.24
CA LYS A 881 -10.61 4.75 15.57
C LYS A 881 -10.41 4.35 14.11
N ASN A 882 -10.74 3.11 13.79
CA ASN A 882 -10.74 2.52 12.46
C ASN A 882 -11.71 1.34 12.43
N MET A 883 -11.87 0.71 11.26
CA MET A 883 -12.79 -0.41 11.03
C MET A 883 -12.03 -1.74 10.90
N THR A 884 -11.04 -1.96 11.75
CA THR A 884 -10.28 -3.23 11.80
C THR A 884 -10.91 -4.24 12.76
N GLU A 885 -10.51 -5.51 12.63
CA GLU A 885 -10.96 -6.59 13.52
C GLU A 885 -10.67 -6.31 15.01
N GLY A 886 -9.52 -5.68 15.32
CA GLY A 886 -9.18 -5.30 16.69
C GLY A 886 -10.15 -4.27 17.28
N GLU A 887 -10.50 -3.23 16.51
CA GLU A 887 -11.48 -2.23 16.95
C GLU A 887 -12.90 -2.78 16.99
N LEU A 888 -13.26 -3.72 16.09
CA LEU A 888 -14.53 -4.43 16.19
C LEU A 888 -14.65 -5.22 17.50
N ASN A 889 -13.57 -5.89 17.92
CA ASN A 889 -13.54 -6.62 19.18
C ASN A 889 -13.69 -5.67 20.36
N LYS A 890 -12.96 -4.55 20.39
CA LYS A 890 -13.12 -3.49 21.40
C LYS A 890 -14.55 -2.96 21.44
N PHE A 891 -15.13 -2.60 20.29
CA PHE A 891 -16.52 -2.16 20.16
C PHE A 891 -17.51 -3.18 20.76
N LYS A 892 -17.31 -4.47 20.47
CA LYS A 892 -18.15 -5.54 21.04
C LYS A 892 -17.93 -5.66 22.55
N GLU A 893 -16.68 -5.65 23.02
CA GLU A 893 -16.33 -5.73 24.45
C GLU A 893 -16.96 -4.58 25.26
N ASP A 894 -16.83 -3.34 24.77
CA ASP A 894 -17.44 -2.16 25.38
C ASP A 894 -18.96 -2.36 25.48
N LEU A 895 -19.61 -2.76 24.38
CA LEU A 895 -21.06 -2.93 24.30
C LEU A 895 -21.61 -4.23 24.92
N VAL A 896 -20.77 -5.12 25.47
CA VAL A 896 -21.23 -6.22 26.32
C VAL A 896 -20.88 -6.02 27.79
N SER A 897 -20.21 -4.91 28.12
CA SER A 897 -19.82 -4.51 29.48
C SER A 897 -20.88 -3.64 30.17
N ASP A 898 -20.49 -2.83 31.16
CA ASP A 898 -21.39 -1.94 31.91
C ASP A 898 -22.12 -0.94 30.99
N GLU A 899 -21.50 -0.54 29.87
CA GLU A 899 -22.12 0.32 28.85
C GLU A 899 -23.41 -0.29 28.27
N ALA A 900 -23.55 -1.62 28.27
CA ALA A 900 -24.75 -2.31 27.81
C ALA A 900 -26.00 -1.99 28.63
N ASN A 901 -25.83 -1.51 29.86
CA ASN A 901 -26.94 -1.12 30.74
C ASN A 901 -27.42 0.32 30.52
N LYS A 902 -26.71 1.13 29.72
CA LYS A 902 -27.11 2.51 29.43
C LYS A 902 -28.29 2.56 28.44
N ASN A 903 -29.06 3.63 28.47
CA ASN A 903 -30.36 3.73 27.78
C ASN A 903 -30.24 4.17 26.31
N GLY A 904 -29.13 4.78 25.90
CA GLY A 904 -28.84 5.16 24.51
C GLY A 904 -27.38 4.93 24.15
N LEU A 905 -27.03 5.05 22.86
CA LEU A 905 -25.68 4.85 22.35
C LEU A 905 -25.26 5.98 21.41
N ILE A 906 -24.09 6.56 21.64
CA ILE A 906 -23.32 7.33 20.67
C ILE A 906 -22.23 6.42 20.12
N LEU A 907 -22.33 6.04 18.85
CA LEU A 907 -21.22 5.44 18.11
C LEU A 907 -20.46 6.55 17.41
N ASP A 908 -19.22 6.78 17.80
CA ASP A 908 -18.37 7.84 17.27
C ASP A 908 -17.39 7.30 16.21
N LEU A 909 -17.62 7.69 14.96
CA LEU A 909 -16.76 7.40 13.82
C LEU A 909 -16.05 8.66 13.30
N ARG A 910 -16.05 9.77 14.05
CA ARG A 910 -15.25 10.96 13.70
C ARG A 910 -13.79 10.55 13.58
N TYR A 911 -13.10 11.04 12.56
CA TYR A 911 -11.68 10.73 12.32
C TYR A 911 -11.36 9.24 12.06
N ASN A 912 -12.37 8.38 11.84
CA ASN A 912 -12.17 6.96 11.59
C ASN A 912 -11.47 6.72 10.24
N THR A 913 -10.41 5.92 10.23
CA THR A 913 -9.56 5.69 9.05
C THR A 913 -9.96 4.51 8.16
N GLY A 914 -11.16 3.94 8.32
CA GLY A 914 -11.65 2.82 7.52
C GLY A 914 -11.07 1.46 7.89
N GLY A 915 -11.33 0.46 7.06
CA GLY A 915 -11.05 -0.96 7.32
C GLY A 915 -12.03 -1.83 6.52
N ASN A 916 -12.64 -2.84 7.13
CA ASN A 916 -13.60 -3.71 6.45
C ASN A 916 -14.66 -4.35 7.36
N VAL A 917 -14.90 -3.86 8.58
CA VAL A 917 -15.81 -4.47 9.58
C VAL A 917 -17.25 -3.95 9.61
N HIS A 918 -17.66 -3.09 8.67
CA HIS A 918 -19.01 -2.48 8.64
C HIS A 918 -20.17 -3.48 8.83
N ASP A 919 -20.15 -4.63 8.14
CA ASP A 919 -21.23 -5.62 8.22
C ASP A 919 -21.45 -6.15 9.62
N GLU A 920 -20.37 -6.42 10.35
CA GLU A 920 -20.42 -6.91 11.72
C GLU A 920 -20.95 -5.85 12.69
N VAL A 921 -20.55 -4.59 12.50
CA VAL A 921 -21.04 -3.44 13.29
C VAL A 921 -22.54 -3.26 13.06
N LEU A 922 -22.97 -3.17 11.79
CA LEU A 922 -24.37 -2.98 11.42
C LEU A 922 -25.25 -4.14 11.93
N ARG A 923 -24.78 -5.39 11.76
CA ARG A 923 -25.47 -6.57 12.28
C ARG A 923 -25.62 -6.52 13.79
N PHE A 924 -24.56 -6.17 14.52
CA PHE A 924 -24.60 -6.09 15.97
C PHE A 924 -25.62 -5.06 16.47
N LEU A 925 -25.61 -3.84 15.89
CA LEU A 925 -26.53 -2.75 16.23
C LEU A 925 -27.98 -3.03 15.86
N SER A 926 -28.22 -3.86 14.84
CA SER A 926 -29.58 -4.18 14.36
C SER A 926 -30.40 -5.07 15.29
N GLN A 927 -29.77 -5.73 16.27
CA GLN A 927 -30.43 -6.72 17.12
C GLN A 927 -31.51 -6.08 18.00
N LYS A 928 -32.72 -6.67 17.96
CA LYS A 928 -33.89 -6.23 18.73
C LYS A 928 -34.35 -7.31 19.71
N THR A 929 -35.02 -6.88 20.77
CA THR A 929 -35.81 -7.75 21.64
C THR A 929 -36.98 -8.32 20.85
N TYR A 930 -37.07 -9.63 20.73
CA TYR A 930 -38.13 -10.36 20.03
C TYR A 930 -38.98 -11.24 20.95
N LEU A 931 -38.49 -11.58 22.15
CA LEU A 931 -39.22 -12.36 23.17
C LEU A 931 -38.82 -11.92 24.58
N ASN A 932 -39.58 -12.37 25.58
CA ASN A 932 -39.23 -12.26 26.99
C ASN A 932 -39.15 -13.66 27.62
N TRP A 933 -38.07 -13.94 28.33
CA TRP A 933 -37.85 -15.19 29.04
C TRP A 933 -37.83 -14.96 30.55
N LYS A 934 -38.27 -15.98 31.30
CA LYS A 934 -38.22 -15.97 32.75
C LYS A 934 -37.91 -17.37 33.23
N TYR A 935 -36.85 -17.51 34.03
CA TYR A 935 -36.67 -18.71 34.85
C TYR A 935 -37.72 -18.73 35.97
N ARG A 936 -38.12 -19.91 36.47
CA ARG A 936 -39.07 -20.00 37.60
C ARG A 936 -38.60 -19.09 38.74
N GLU A 937 -39.48 -18.19 39.19
CA GLU A 937 -39.20 -17.17 40.23
C GLU A 937 -38.16 -16.09 39.88
N GLY A 938 -37.55 -16.12 38.68
CA GLY A 938 -36.66 -15.09 38.18
C GLY A 938 -37.36 -13.83 37.64
N LYS A 939 -36.57 -12.82 37.25
CA LYS A 939 -37.07 -11.65 36.52
C LYS A 939 -37.42 -12.03 35.08
N LEU A 940 -38.43 -11.36 34.52
CA LEU A 940 -38.72 -11.42 33.10
C LEU A 940 -37.67 -10.57 32.37
N THR A 941 -36.98 -11.15 31.40
CA THR A 941 -35.84 -10.54 30.70
C THR A 941 -36.00 -10.67 29.19
N GLY A 942 -35.71 -9.60 28.47
CA GLY A 942 -35.76 -9.58 27.00
C GLY A 942 -34.72 -10.51 26.37
N GLN A 943 -35.05 -11.09 25.22
CA GLN A 943 -34.13 -11.78 24.32
C GLN A 943 -34.20 -11.13 22.94
N SER A 944 -33.10 -10.90 22.23
CA SER A 944 -31.70 -11.23 22.60
C SER A 944 -31.16 -10.41 23.78
N ASN A 945 -30.08 -10.89 24.42
CA ASN A 945 -29.34 -10.14 25.44
C ASN A 945 -28.74 -8.83 24.88
N PHE A 946 -28.51 -8.77 23.56
CA PHE A 946 -28.08 -7.57 22.86
C PHE A 946 -29.27 -6.98 22.13
N ASN A 947 -29.81 -5.85 22.61
CA ASN A 947 -31.03 -5.24 22.11
C ASN A 947 -30.84 -3.76 21.72
N TYR A 948 -29.68 -3.42 21.18
CA TYR A 948 -29.35 -2.04 20.76
C TYR A 948 -30.33 -1.48 19.74
N GLY A 949 -30.93 -2.31 18.87
CA GLY A 949 -31.97 -1.90 17.95
C GLY A 949 -33.28 -1.44 18.61
N ASN A 950 -33.41 -1.55 19.94
CA ASN A 950 -34.50 -0.95 20.72
C ASN A 950 -34.13 0.39 21.36
N LYS A 951 -32.85 0.77 21.38
CA LYS A 951 -32.35 1.97 22.04
C LYS A 951 -32.19 3.10 21.02
N PRO A 952 -32.29 4.38 21.43
CA PRO A 952 -31.87 5.50 20.61
C PRO A 952 -30.36 5.41 20.33
N ILE A 953 -29.99 5.48 19.06
CA ILE A 953 -28.60 5.47 18.60
C ILE A 953 -28.32 6.74 17.80
N VAL A 954 -27.22 7.41 18.10
CA VAL A 954 -26.63 8.44 17.24
C VAL A 954 -25.30 7.96 16.71
N LEU A 955 -25.10 8.08 15.40
CA LEU A 955 -23.83 7.88 14.74
C LEU A 955 -23.16 9.24 14.50
N LEU A 956 -21.97 9.46 15.05
CA LEU A 956 -21.17 10.65 14.76
C LEU A 956 -20.23 10.38 13.59
N ILE A 957 -20.24 11.28 12.61
CA ILE A 957 -19.32 11.30 11.47
C ILE A 957 -18.76 12.70 11.28
N ASN A 958 -17.58 12.82 10.67
CA ASN A 958 -17.07 14.12 10.26
C ASN A 958 -16.35 14.04 8.90
N GLU A 959 -15.79 15.16 8.47
CA GLU A 959 -15.07 15.31 7.21
C GLU A 959 -13.79 14.46 7.12
N GLN A 960 -13.43 13.77 8.20
CA GLN A 960 -12.30 12.84 8.29
C GLN A 960 -12.73 11.38 8.53
N SER A 961 -14.03 11.09 8.58
CA SER A 961 -14.56 9.72 8.52
C SER A 961 -14.44 9.21 7.08
N LEU A 962 -13.76 8.08 6.87
CA LEU A 962 -13.39 7.64 5.52
C LEU A 962 -13.53 6.13 5.29
N SER A 963 -13.62 5.72 4.02
CA SER A 963 -13.65 4.32 3.58
C SER A 963 -14.76 3.53 4.26
N ASP A 964 -14.44 2.45 4.95
CA ASP A 964 -15.44 1.57 5.58
C ASP A 964 -16.33 2.27 6.63
N ALA A 965 -15.89 3.41 7.19
CA ALA A 965 -16.74 4.26 8.01
C ALA A 965 -17.87 4.91 7.18
N GLU A 966 -17.61 5.25 5.92
CA GLU A 966 -18.62 5.75 4.98
C GLU A 966 -19.61 4.65 4.61
N MET A 967 -19.14 3.42 4.42
CA MET A 967 -20.02 2.25 4.24
C MET A 967 -20.91 2.01 5.45
N THR A 968 -20.33 2.09 6.65
CA THR A 968 -21.07 1.97 7.91
C THR A 968 -22.12 3.08 8.04
N ALA A 969 -21.76 4.33 7.74
CA ALA A 969 -22.69 5.46 7.81
C ALA A 969 -23.83 5.34 6.79
N ALA A 970 -23.52 4.95 5.55
CA ALA A 970 -24.53 4.71 4.51
C ALA A 970 -25.47 3.57 4.91
N GLY A 971 -24.93 2.43 5.34
CA GLY A 971 -25.69 1.27 5.80
C GLY A 971 -26.54 1.57 7.05
N PHE A 972 -26.00 2.34 8.00
CA PHE A 972 -26.71 2.76 9.21
C PHE A 972 -27.96 3.58 8.88
N LYS A 973 -27.86 4.50 7.90
CA LYS A 973 -29.00 5.29 7.40
C LYS A 973 -30.02 4.41 6.70
N GLU A 974 -29.58 3.55 5.79
CA GLU A 974 -30.47 2.71 4.98
C GLU A 974 -31.25 1.70 5.86
N LEU A 975 -30.58 1.11 6.85
CA LEU A 975 -31.18 0.20 7.82
C LEU A 975 -32.00 0.92 8.90
N LYS A 976 -32.03 2.25 8.91
CA LYS A 976 -32.77 3.11 9.85
C LYS A 976 -32.44 2.78 11.31
N LEU A 977 -31.15 2.64 11.61
CA LEU A 977 -30.67 2.26 12.94
C LEU A 977 -30.65 3.42 13.94
N GLY A 978 -30.69 4.67 13.47
CA GLY A 978 -30.69 5.86 14.32
C GLY A 978 -30.49 7.14 13.53
N THR A 979 -30.00 8.20 14.19
CA THR A 979 -29.73 9.50 13.57
C THR A 979 -28.24 9.71 13.32
N VAL A 980 -27.84 10.17 12.15
CA VAL A 980 -26.45 10.54 11.84
C VAL A 980 -26.24 12.04 12.10
N VAL A 981 -25.25 12.39 12.91
CA VAL A 981 -24.93 13.78 13.30
C VAL A 981 -23.48 14.11 12.92
N GLY A 982 -23.24 15.32 12.41
CA GLY A 982 -21.88 15.83 12.16
C GLY A 982 -21.72 16.56 10.83
N THR A 983 -20.73 16.19 10.01
CA THR A 983 -20.55 16.76 8.65
C THR A 983 -20.53 15.67 7.59
N GLU A 984 -20.53 16.06 6.31
CA GLU A 984 -20.30 15.09 5.23
C GLU A 984 -18.95 14.38 5.42
N THR A 985 -18.91 13.08 5.11
CA THR A 985 -17.69 12.26 5.18
C THR A 985 -16.65 12.64 4.13
N TYR A 986 -15.46 12.03 4.24
CA TYR A 986 -14.28 12.45 3.50
C TYR A 986 -14.35 12.24 1.98
N ARG A 987 -15.14 11.27 1.47
CA ARG A 987 -15.12 10.82 0.06
C ARG A 987 -13.84 10.06 -0.29
N TRP A 988 -13.61 8.97 0.43
CA TRP A 988 -12.50 8.08 0.19
C TRP A 988 -12.97 6.63 0.31
N ILE A 989 -13.77 6.16 -0.65
CA ILE A 989 -14.45 4.87 -0.57
C ILE A 989 -14.55 4.19 -1.94
N ILE A 990 -13.48 3.45 -2.26
CA ILE A 990 -13.44 2.39 -3.26
C ILE A 990 -12.74 1.22 -2.57
N PHE A 991 -13.36 0.04 -2.52
CA PHE A 991 -12.66 -1.13 -2.00
C PHE A 991 -11.45 -1.43 -2.88
N THR A 992 -10.35 -1.80 -2.25
CA THR A 992 -9.03 -1.78 -2.89
C THR A 992 -8.23 -3.04 -2.62
N SER A 993 -7.29 -3.29 -3.52
CA SER A 993 -6.26 -4.31 -3.47
C SER A 993 -4.91 -3.67 -3.83
N GLY A 994 -3.91 -4.46 -4.19
CA GLY A 994 -2.73 -3.96 -4.88
C GLY A 994 -1.86 -5.08 -5.44
N LYS A 995 -0.83 -4.68 -6.18
CA LYS A 995 0.05 -5.62 -6.89
C LYS A 995 1.52 -5.18 -6.75
N SER A 996 2.38 -6.17 -6.52
CA SER A 996 3.83 -5.98 -6.50
C SER A 996 4.43 -6.14 -7.91
N LEU A 997 5.47 -5.36 -8.19
CA LEU A 997 6.25 -5.38 -9.41
C LEU A 997 7.54 -6.20 -9.22
N VAL A 998 8.30 -6.40 -10.29
CA VAL A 998 9.47 -7.29 -10.33
C VAL A 998 10.58 -6.99 -9.32
N ASP A 999 10.65 -5.76 -8.80
CA ASP A 999 11.63 -5.35 -7.78
C ASP A 999 11.06 -5.25 -6.36
N GLY A 1000 9.79 -5.58 -6.18
CA GLY A 1000 9.07 -5.44 -4.91
C GLY A 1000 8.38 -4.08 -4.72
N SER A 1001 8.53 -3.14 -5.66
CA SER A 1001 7.68 -1.94 -5.69
C SER A 1001 6.21 -2.33 -5.77
N PHE A 1002 5.31 -1.47 -5.30
CA PHE A 1002 3.90 -1.80 -5.12
C PHE A 1002 3.01 -0.65 -5.54
N TYR A 1003 1.85 -0.98 -6.12
CA TYR A 1003 0.81 0.00 -6.41
C TYR A 1003 -0.56 -0.50 -5.95
N ARG A 1004 -1.39 0.43 -5.47
CA ARG A 1004 -2.76 0.13 -5.07
C ARG A 1004 -3.72 0.08 -6.25
N LEU A 1005 -4.71 -0.80 -6.15
CA LEU A 1005 -5.75 -1.08 -7.14
C LEU A 1005 -7.13 -0.78 -6.53
N PRO A 1006 -7.72 0.41 -6.75
CA PRO A 1006 -9.08 0.71 -6.35
C PRO A 1006 -10.08 0.14 -7.37
N SER A 1007 -10.64 -1.03 -7.06
CA SER A 1007 -11.30 -1.90 -8.06
C SER A 1007 -12.79 -2.13 -7.85
N TRP A 1008 -13.33 -1.92 -6.65
CA TRP A 1008 -14.76 -2.14 -6.39
C TRP A 1008 -15.43 -0.87 -5.89
N GLY A 1009 -16.32 -0.31 -6.72
CA GLY A 1009 -17.08 0.88 -6.40
C GLY A 1009 -18.18 0.63 -5.37
N CYS A 1010 -18.45 1.64 -4.54
CA CYS A 1010 -19.49 1.59 -3.53
C CYS A 1010 -20.64 2.53 -3.90
N TYR A 1011 -21.85 1.97 -3.94
CA TYR A 1011 -23.03 2.66 -4.39
C TYR A 1011 -24.15 2.52 -3.35
N THR A 1012 -24.88 3.62 -3.15
CA THR A 1012 -26.15 3.62 -2.42
C THR A 1012 -27.23 2.85 -3.18
N LEU A 1013 -28.34 2.48 -2.51
CA LEU A 1013 -29.43 1.73 -3.16
C LEU A 1013 -30.09 2.47 -4.33
N ASP A 1014 -30.04 3.80 -4.36
CA ASP A 1014 -30.50 4.63 -5.48
C ASP A 1014 -29.41 4.89 -6.54
N GLY A 1015 -28.27 4.21 -6.44
CA GLY A 1015 -27.20 4.20 -7.43
C GLY A 1015 -26.20 5.36 -7.34
N LYS A 1016 -26.24 6.19 -6.28
CA LYS A 1016 -25.23 7.25 -6.12
C LYS A 1016 -23.89 6.65 -5.70
N ASN A 1017 -22.85 7.02 -6.43
CA ASN A 1017 -21.46 6.66 -6.14
C ASN A 1017 -20.92 7.40 -4.91
N LEU A 1018 -20.62 6.66 -3.84
CA LEU A 1018 -20.12 7.19 -2.58
C LEU A 1018 -18.74 7.83 -2.71
N GLU A 1019 -17.86 7.35 -3.60
CA GLU A 1019 -16.55 7.97 -3.85
C GLU A 1019 -16.71 9.44 -4.29
N SER A 1020 -17.77 9.75 -5.02
CA SER A 1020 -18.02 11.09 -5.53
C SER A 1020 -18.87 11.96 -4.60
N LYS A 1021 -19.64 11.36 -3.67
CA LYS A 1021 -20.67 12.07 -2.86
C LYS A 1021 -20.42 12.04 -1.36
N GLY A 1022 -19.70 11.05 -0.85
CA GLY A 1022 -19.63 10.76 0.58
C GLY A 1022 -21.01 10.46 1.16
N VAL A 1023 -21.11 10.58 2.49
CA VAL A 1023 -22.35 10.41 3.24
C VAL A 1023 -22.64 11.71 4.00
N SER A 1024 -23.78 12.33 3.70
CA SER A 1024 -24.24 13.51 4.44
C SER A 1024 -24.94 13.08 5.74
N PRO A 1025 -24.75 13.83 6.84
CA PRO A 1025 -25.45 13.57 8.11
C PRO A 1025 -26.92 13.95 8.00
N ASP A 1026 -27.75 13.41 8.89
CA ASP A 1026 -29.15 13.83 9.03
C ASP A 1026 -29.25 15.20 9.73
N ILE A 1027 -28.32 15.46 10.66
CA ILE A 1027 -28.17 16.75 11.34
C ILE A 1027 -26.76 17.27 11.11
N TYR A 1028 -26.66 18.34 10.33
CA TYR A 1028 -25.40 19.04 10.11
C TYR A 1028 -24.98 19.84 11.35
N SER A 1029 -23.79 19.56 11.86
CA SER A 1029 -23.18 20.17 13.04
C SER A 1029 -21.66 20.22 12.85
N PRO A 1030 -21.08 21.30 12.32
CA PRO A 1030 -19.64 21.40 12.10
C PRO A 1030 -18.88 21.75 13.38
N GLU A 1031 -17.61 21.38 13.45
CA GLU A 1031 -16.70 21.76 14.53
C GLU A 1031 -15.38 22.24 13.90
N ASN A 1032 -15.06 23.52 14.07
CA ASN A 1032 -13.90 24.13 13.41
C ASN A 1032 -12.64 24.10 14.30
N PHE A 1033 -11.52 24.62 13.77
CA PHE A 1033 -10.25 24.78 14.49
C PHE A 1033 -10.40 25.46 15.86
N LYS A 1034 -11.14 26.57 15.90
CA LYS A 1034 -11.31 27.38 17.11
C LYS A 1034 -12.17 26.66 18.14
N ASP A 1035 -13.17 25.90 17.71
CA ASP A 1035 -13.99 25.08 18.60
C ASP A 1035 -13.11 24.04 19.32
N ARG A 1036 -12.34 23.26 18.54
CA ARG A 1036 -11.37 22.29 19.06
C ARG A 1036 -10.32 22.91 19.98
N LEU A 1037 -9.75 24.06 19.56
CA LEU A 1037 -8.74 24.77 20.35
C LEU A 1037 -9.27 25.24 21.71
N ASN A 1038 -10.56 25.58 21.79
CA ASN A 1038 -11.19 26.03 23.04
C ASN A 1038 -11.87 24.88 23.83
N GLY A 1039 -11.82 23.63 23.34
CA GLY A 1039 -12.47 22.49 23.97
C GLY A 1039 -14.00 22.45 23.81
N ASN A 1040 -14.56 23.15 22.82
CA ASN A 1040 -15.99 23.08 22.52
C ASN A 1040 -16.29 21.76 21.76
N GLN A 1041 -17.24 20.96 22.25
CA GLN A 1041 -17.57 19.65 21.68
C GLN A 1041 -18.96 19.66 20.99
N LEU A 1042 -19.15 20.57 20.03
CA LEU A 1042 -20.47 20.89 19.46
C LEU A 1042 -21.18 19.68 18.84
N GLN A 1043 -20.45 18.81 18.14
CA GLN A 1043 -21.02 17.59 17.57
C GLN A 1043 -21.50 16.61 18.65
N LEU A 1044 -20.71 16.44 19.71
CA LEU A 1044 -21.03 15.53 20.80
C LEU A 1044 -22.20 16.06 21.63
N GLU A 1045 -22.24 17.37 21.90
CA GLU A 1045 -23.39 18.03 22.52
C GLU A 1045 -24.68 17.79 21.72
N LYS A 1046 -24.60 17.90 20.39
CA LYS A 1046 -25.76 17.66 19.54
C LYS A 1046 -26.22 16.20 19.59
N ALA A 1047 -25.29 15.24 19.61
CA ALA A 1047 -25.63 13.82 19.77
C ALA A 1047 -26.32 13.54 21.12
N ILE A 1048 -25.81 14.11 22.21
CA ILE A 1048 -26.41 13.99 23.54
C ILE A 1048 -27.83 14.59 23.53
N GLU A 1049 -28.02 15.78 22.95
CA GLU A 1049 -29.33 16.42 22.85
C GLU A 1049 -30.35 15.53 22.12
N VAL A 1050 -29.95 14.93 20.99
CA VAL A 1050 -30.81 14.05 20.18
C VAL A 1050 -31.25 12.83 20.97
N ILE A 1051 -30.30 12.12 21.61
CA ILE A 1051 -30.62 10.92 22.40
C ILE A 1051 -31.48 11.27 23.61
N MET A 1052 -31.14 12.32 24.36
CA MET A 1052 -31.93 12.72 25.53
C MET A 1052 -33.36 13.13 25.14
N LYS A 1053 -33.55 13.72 23.97
CA LYS A 1053 -34.89 14.02 23.44
C LYS A 1053 -35.67 12.76 23.12
N GLU A 1054 -35.03 11.70 22.64
CA GLU A 1054 -35.68 10.41 22.36
C GLU A 1054 -35.99 9.62 23.63
N LEU A 1055 -35.11 9.65 24.63
CA LEU A 1055 -35.34 9.02 25.94
C LEU A 1055 -36.51 9.62 26.73
N ASN A 1056 -36.86 10.88 26.44
CA ASN A 1056 -37.98 11.58 27.08
C ASN A 1056 -39.32 11.43 26.34
N LYS A 1057 -39.36 10.71 25.21
CA LYS A 1057 -40.60 10.32 24.51
C LYS A 1057 -41.12 8.99 25.04
#